data_AF-A0AAX0XNQ9-F1
#
_entry.id   AF-A0AAX0XNQ9-F1
#
_cell.length_a   1.000
_cell.length_b   1.000
_cell.length_c   1.000
_cell.angle_alpha   90.00
_cell.angle_beta   90.00
_cell.angle_gamma   90.00
#
_symmetry.space_group_name_H-M   'P 1'
#
loop_
_entity.id
_entity.type
_entity.pdbx_description
1 polymer ?
#
loop_
_entity_poly.entity_id
_entity_poly.type
_entity_poly.pdbx_seq_one_letter_code
_entity_poly.pdbx_strand_id
1 'polypeptide(L)'
;MQSLLERIKAGTLWDFHGGIHPPENKDQSSLTPVVDAGLPPQLIIPVRQHAGPAGDLLVRVGDKVKKGQPLTRHDKGRFVPVHASTSGTITAIGHHTVAHPSGLDDLCITLTPDGEDAWGERQGRSDYWNLERSELLERIQQAGIAGLGGAVFPTHSKLDGRGQLTEILIVNGLECEPYITTDDRLMQEYADEIMDGIRVLKHLLKPKLTLIGVEDNKPAAIGELTRHATDEDVLVKTVPTKYPSGGAKQTIELLTGRQVPKGGRAVDMGIMVLNVATVFAIKRAIIDGEPLISRIVTLTGDAFKKPGNAWVLLGTPVRWLLQRFELQPEADQRVIMGGPMMGFTLPHAMVPVVKATNCLLSPTRAELPPPGPEQACIRCSACADACPANLLPQELYWYSRAKEYDKAEGLNLFDCIECGACAWVCPSEIPLVQYYKIAKDDIREARAEAEKAERAKQRFEAKQARFEREKAAREARHAEAAAQRRQAMAAAGGEDPVAAALARIKAKQDAAPVGASELAPDNSAMIAAREARKQEAIARRAAKAAAGEPGSVQADAPAADGQDAKKAAIAAALARAKAKKAAQEPGEAAAVDSPAAAPQPDSAADADPKKAAIAAAIARAKAKKAASTQGDEAAADSPVGAPQSDPAADADPKKAAIAAAIARAKAKKVAQAQGDAAVTEGDEAAVAAPAAAPQPDSAADADPKKAAIAAAIARAKAKKAAQAQGDEAAADNPAAAPQPDSAADTDPKKAAIAAAIARAKAKKAAQAQGDTAVVESEEAAVAAPAAAPQPDSAADADPKKAAIAAAIARAKAKKAAQAQGNIAVVEGKEAVAKPAEVHDEEAAAQPEVTTVAAPAADAPQPAADADPKKAAIAAAVARAKARKLAAEAAAQASPSPSTDKSH
;
A
#
# COMPACT_ATOMS: atom_id res chain seq x y z
N MET A 1 -12.67 -12.27 -40.21
CA MET A 1 -11.63 -12.24 -39.16
C MET A 1 -12.14 -13.08 -38.01
N GLN A 2 -11.30 -13.94 -37.42
CA GLN A 2 -11.67 -14.69 -36.22
C GLN A 2 -11.89 -13.75 -35.03
N SER A 3 -12.82 -14.07 -34.13
CA SER A 3 -12.96 -13.35 -32.86
C SER A 3 -11.76 -13.59 -31.94
N LEU A 4 -11.63 -12.77 -30.88
CA LEU A 4 -10.57 -12.97 -29.90
C LEU A 4 -10.68 -14.33 -29.21
N LEU A 5 -11.89 -14.78 -28.86
CA LEU A 5 -12.10 -16.06 -28.19
C LEU A 5 -11.75 -17.24 -29.11
N GLU A 6 -12.09 -17.15 -30.40
CA GLU A 6 -11.64 -18.14 -31.40
C GLU A 6 -10.11 -18.22 -31.48
N ARG A 7 -9.41 -17.08 -31.55
CA ARG A 7 -7.94 -17.05 -31.60
C ARG A 7 -7.29 -17.69 -30.37
N ILE A 8 -7.82 -17.41 -29.17
CA ILE A 8 -7.34 -17.99 -27.92
C ILE A 8 -7.62 -19.50 -27.89
N LYS A 9 -8.83 -19.94 -28.29
CA LYS A 9 -9.17 -21.37 -28.39
C LYS A 9 -8.28 -22.09 -29.41
N ALA A 10 -8.00 -21.47 -30.55
CA ALA A 10 -7.10 -21.97 -31.60
C ALA A 10 -5.60 -21.95 -31.23
N GLY A 11 -5.23 -21.63 -29.99
CA GLY A 11 -3.85 -21.73 -29.52
C GLY A 11 -2.96 -20.52 -29.83
N THR A 12 -3.52 -19.37 -30.25
CA THR A 12 -2.73 -18.15 -30.42
C THR A 12 -2.11 -17.74 -29.09
N LEU A 13 -0.79 -17.53 -29.10
CA LEU A 13 -0.05 -16.82 -28.06
C LEU A 13 0.44 -15.48 -28.62
N TRP A 14 0.73 -14.54 -27.72
CA TRP A 14 1.27 -13.22 -28.03
C TRP A 14 2.53 -12.97 -27.19
N ASP A 15 3.28 -11.91 -27.50
CA ASP A 15 4.42 -11.45 -26.69
C ASP A 15 4.23 -9.98 -26.28
N PHE A 16 4.93 -9.56 -25.22
CA PHE A 16 5.02 -8.19 -24.72
C PHE A 16 6.43 -7.61 -24.93
N HIS A 17 6.53 -6.30 -25.11
CA HIS A 17 7.81 -5.61 -25.30
C HIS A 17 8.72 -5.70 -24.07
N GLY A 18 10.04 -5.83 -24.29
CA GLY A 18 11.05 -5.87 -23.23
C GLY A 18 10.97 -7.13 -22.37
N GLY A 19 11.35 -7.01 -21.10
CA GLY A 19 11.58 -8.16 -20.21
C GLY A 19 13.02 -8.69 -20.30
N ILE A 20 13.32 -9.70 -19.47
CA ILE A 20 14.65 -10.32 -19.33
C ILE A 20 14.53 -11.81 -18.97
N HIS A 21 15.64 -12.54 -19.09
CA HIS A 21 15.76 -13.95 -18.70
C HIS A 21 16.88 -14.09 -17.65
N PRO A 22 16.62 -13.78 -16.36
CA PRO A 22 17.56 -14.04 -15.27
C PRO A 22 17.66 -15.56 -15.00
N PRO A 23 18.78 -16.06 -14.41
CA PRO A 23 18.89 -17.45 -13.99
C PRO A 23 17.76 -17.84 -13.02
N GLU A 24 17.06 -18.93 -13.32
CA GLU A 24 15.78 -19.25 -12.68
C GLU A 24 15.92 -19.81 -11.26
N ASN A 25 16.92 -20.65 -11.03
CA ASN A 25 17.26 -21.29 -9.75
C ASN A 25 16.08 -22.00 -9.03
N LYS A 26 15.05 -22.42 -9.77
CA LYS A 26 13.88 -23.12 -9.21
C LYS A 26 14.21 -24.53 -8.71
N ASP A 27 15.16 -25.23 -9.34
CA ASP A 27 15.52 -26.62 -9.05
C ASP A 27 15.99 -26.87 -7.60
N GLN A 28 16.46 -25.83 -6.90
CA GLN A 28 16.75 -25.88 -5.46
C GLN A 28 15.53 -26.30 -4.61
N SER A 29 14.30 -26.11 -5.11
CA SER A 29 13.06 -26.26 -4.33
C SER A 29 11.85 -26.83 -5.08
N SER A 30 11.78 -26.70 -6.43
CA SER A 30 10.67 -27.20 -7.27
C SER A 30 10.50 -28.72 -7.22
N LEU A 31 11.58 -29.47 -6.99
CA LEU A 31 11.60 -30.94 -6.93
C LEU A 31 11.28 -31.50 -5.53
N THR A 32 11.15 -30.63 -4.51
CA THR A 32 10.82 -31.06 -3.14
C THR A 32 9.31 -30.99 -2.88
N PRO A 33 8.69 -32.04 -2.31
CA PRO A 33 7.29 -31.98 -1.87
C PRO A 33 7.06 -30.91 -0.81
N VAL A 34 5.85 -30.34 -0.75
CA VAL A 34 5.48 -29.37 0.29
C VAL A 34 5.40 -30.07 1.65
N VAL A 35 6.19 -29.62 2.61
CA VAL A 35 6.15 -30.12 4.00
C VAL A 35 5.26 -29.25 4.89
N ASP A 36 4.75 -29.79 6.00
CA ASP A 36 4.31 -28.94 7.10
C ASP A 36 5.54 -28.39 7.84
N ALA A 37 5.66 -27.07 7.98
CA ALA A 37 6.70 -26.47 8.81
C ALA A 37 6.55 -26.90 10.28
N GLY A 38 5.30 -27.08 10.75
CA GLY A 38 4.90 -27.38 12.11
C GLY A 38 4.44 -26.13 12.90
N LEU A 39 4.16 -26.35 14.18
CA LEU A 39 3.64 -25.33 15.09
C LEU A 39 4.77 -24.54 15.78
N PRO A 40 4.93 -23.21 15.55
CA PRO A 40 5.89 -22.39 16.29
C PRO A 40 5.42 -22.13 17.74
N PRO A 41 6.33 -21.88 18.69
CA PRO A 41 5.97 -21.62 20.10
C PRO A 41 5.21 -20.31 20.32
N GLN A 42 5.18 -19.43 19.32
CA GLN A 42 4.46 -18.16 19.33
C GLN A 42 4.16 -17.72 17.90
N LEU A 43 2.98 -17.12 17.70
CA LEU A 43 2.56 -16.48 16.47
C LEU A 43 2.36 -14.98 16.72
N ILE A 44 2.86 -14.13 15.82
CA ILE A 44 2.76 -12.66 15.88
C ILE A 44 1.96 -12.23 14.65
N ILE A 45 0.65 -12.03 14.79
CA ILE A 45 -0.27 -11.82 13.67
C ILE A 45 -0.53 -10.31 13.49
N PRO A 46 -0.04 -9.65 12.42
CA PRO A 46 -0.37 -8.25 12.18
C PRO A 46 -1.85 -8.08 11.86
N VAL A 47 -2.47 -7.04 12.43
CA VAL A 47 -3.88 -6.66 12.21
C VAL A 47 -4.10 -6.23 10.75
N ARG A 48 -3.12 -5.55 10.15
CA ARG A 48 -3.16 -5.08 8.76
C ARG A 48 -2.29 -5.95 7.86
N GLN A 49 -2.93 -6.87 7.14
CA GLN A 49 -2.31 -7.75 6.13
C GLN A 49 -3.04 -7.69 4.78
N HIS A 50 -3.44 -6.49 4.32
CA HIS A 50 -4.10 -6.30 3.04
C HIS A 50 -4.04 -4.84 2.57
N ALA A 51 -4.34 -4.59 1.28
CA ALA A 51 -4.41 -3.25 0.68
C ALA A 51 -5.71 -2.49 1.07
N GLY A 52 -5.90 -2.30 2.38
CA GLY A 52 -7.05 -1.67 3.00
C GLY A 52 -6.76 -1.16 4.44
N PRO A 53 -7.74 -0.53 5.08
CA PRO A 53 -7.66 -0.17 6.50
C PRO A 53 -7.65 -1.41 7.41
N ALA A 54 -7.02 -1.29 8.58
CA ALA A 54 -7.12 -2.28 9.65
C ALA A 54 -8.57 -2.44 10.14
N GLY A 55 -8.97 -3.68 10.44
CA GLY A 55 -10.26 -3.95 11.11
C GLY A 55 -10.15 -3.87 12.63
N ASP A 56 -11.23 -3.48 13.31
CA ASP A 56 -11.29 -3.40 14.78
C ASP A 56 -11.00 -4.76 15.43
N LEU A 57 -10.31 -4.76 16.58
CA LEU A 57 -10.04 -5.97 17.35
C LEU A 57 -11.32 -6.57 17.94
N LEU A 58 -11.46 -7.89 17.86
CA LEU A 58 -12.52 -8.68 18.51
C LEU A 58 -12.06 -9.35 19.81
N VAL A 59 -10.74 -9.39 20.06
CA VAL A 59 -10.10 -10.10 21.17
C VAL A 59 -9.28 -9.17 22.08
N ARG A 60 -8.95 -9.66 23.27
CA ARG A 60 -8.16 -9.00 24.32
C ARG A 60 -7.03 -9.92 24.79
N VAL A 61 -6.05 -9.35 25.50
CA VAL A 61 -5.01 -10.13 26.18
C VAL A 61 -5.63 -10.96 27.28
N GLY A 62 -5.33 -12.27 27.30
CA GLY A 62 -5.91 -13.27 28.19
C GLY A 62 -7.02 -14.11 27.55
N ASP A 63 -7.57 -13.71 26.40
CA ASP A 63 -8.62 -14.47 25.72
C ASP A 63 -8.06 -15.79 25.16
N LYS A 64 -8.80 -16.89 25.34
CA LYS A 64 -8.60 -18.13 24.58
C LYS A 64 -9.30 -18.03 23.23
N VAL A 65 -8.65 -18.53 22.18
CA VAL A 65 -9.18 -18.55 20.80
C VAL A 65 -9.02 -19.94 20.17
N LYS A 66 -9.91 -20.28 19.23
CA LYS A 66 -9.83 -21.51 18.44
C LYS A 66 -9.34 -21.25 17.02
N LYS A 67 -8.77 -22.25 16.36
CA LYS A 67 -8.22 -22.15 15.01
C LYS A 67 -9.30 -21.70 14.02
N GLY A 68 -8.95 -20.72 13.18
CA GLY A 68 -9.87 -20.06 12.26
C GLY A 68 -10.77 -18.98 12.87
N GLN A 69 -10.75 -18.75 14.18
CA GLN A 69 -11.57 -17.71 14.81
C GLN A 69 -11.15 -16.30 14.32
N PRO A 70 -12.11 -15.43 13.91
CA PRO A 70 -11.81 -14.04 13.57
C PRO A 70 -11.26 -13.26 14.78
N LEU A 71 -10.07 -12.68 14.61
CA LEU A 71 -9.43 -11.81 15.60
C LEU A 71 -9.79 -10.33 15.39
N THR A 72 -10.23 -9.98 14.17
CA THR A 72 -10.67 -8.62 13.80
C THR A 72 -11.99 -8.63 13.07
N ARG A 73 -12.70 -7.50 13.13
CA ARG A 73 -13.98 -7.26 12.45
C ARG A 73 -13.76 -7.01 10.95
N HIS A 74 -14.67 -7.55 10.14
CA HIS A 74 -14.83 -7.17 8.74
C HIS A 74 -15.96 -6.12 8.61
N ASP A 75 -15.85 -5.22 7.63
CA ASP A 75 -16.85 -4.18 7.33
C ASP A 75 -16.86 -3.88 5.82
N LYS A 76 -17.85 -3.11 5.35
CA LYS A 76 -18.12 -2.87 3.93
C LYS A 76 -16.94 -2.24 3.20
N GLY A 77 -16.74 -2.63 1.94
CA GLY A 77 -15.61 -2.20 1.13
C GLY A 77 -14.35 -3.03 1.43
N ARG A 78 -13.20 -2.36 1.55
CA ARG A 78 -11.88 -3.01 1.49
C ARG A 78 -11.33 -3.58 2.81
N PHE A 79 -12.16 -3.78 3.83
CA PHE A 79 -11.74 -4.48 5.05
C PHE A 79 -11.79 -6.00 4.82
N VAL A 80 -10.73 -6.72 5.19
CA VAL A 80 -10.79 -8.18 5.40
C VAL A 80 -10.17 -8.54 6.76
N PRO A 81 -10.75 -9.50 7.49
CA PRO A 81 -10.29 -9.84 8.83
C PRO A 81 -8.99 -10.66 8.80
N VAL A 82 -8.37 -10.76 9.97
CA VAL A 82 -7.32 -11.73 10.28
C VAL A 82 -7.83 -12.71 11.33
N HIS A 83 -7.31 -13.93 11.30
CA HIS A 83 -7.84 -15.07 12.05
C HIS A 83 -6.75 -15.69 12.93
N ALA A 84 -7.15 -16.41 13.97
CA ALA A 84 -6.25 -17.23 14.77
C ALA A 84 -5.75 -18.41 13.93
N SER A 85 -4.44 -18.47 13.66
CA SER A 85 -3.88 -19.48 12.76
C SER A 85 -3.86 -20.91 13.33
N THR A 86 -4.10 -21.02 14.64
CA THR A 86 -4.19 -22.24 15.45
C THR A 86 -4.96 -21.89 16.74
N SER A 87 -5.28 -22.86 17.60
CA SER A 87 -5.85 -22.59 18.92
C SER A 87 -4.78 -22.13 19.92
N GLY A 88 -5.19 -21.34 20.91
CA GLY A 88 -4.27 -20.88 21.95
C GLY A 88 -4.81 -19.72 22.78
N THR A 89 -3.89 -18.99 23.39
CA THR A 89 -4.20 -17.82 24.23
C THR A 89 -3.54 -16.56 23.65
N ILE A 90 -4.28 -15.45 23.64
CA ILE A 90 -3.74 -14.14 23.24
C ILE A 90 -2.89 -13.58 24.38
N THR A 91 -1.57 -13.64 24.23
CA THR A 91 -0.61 -13.26 25.29
C THR A 91 -0.15 -11.81 25.23
N ALA A 92 -0.28 -11.14 24.08
CA ALA A 92 -0.07 -9.70 23.96
C ALA A 92 -0.86 -9.11 22.77
N ILE A 93 -1.14 -7.80 22.85
CA ILE A 93 -1.60 -6.98 21.72
C ILE A 93 -0.81 -5.68 21.79
N GLY A 94 -0.09 -5.34 20.74
CA GLY A 94 0.84 -4.21 20.74
C GLY A 94 1.54 -3.99 19.41
N HIS A 95 2.42 -2.98 19.34
CA HIS A 95 3.22 -2.73 18.15
C HIS A 95 4.38 -3.73 18.06
N HIS A 96 4.58 -4.28 16.86
CA HIS A 96 5.71 -5.14 16.53
C HIS A 96 6.17 -4.87 15.09
N THR A 97 7.46 -4.98 14.83
CA THR A 97 8.05 -4.80 13.50
C THR A 97 7.48 -5.83 12.53
N VAL A 98 6.90 -5.36 11.43
CA VAL A 98 6.29 -6.22 10.40
C VAL A 98 7.20 -6.37 9.18
N ALA A 99 6.90 -7.35 8.33
CA ALA A 99 7.61 -7.55 7.07
C ALA A 99 7.25 -6.44 6.05
N HIS A 100 7.91 -5.29 6.19
CA HIS A 100 7.79 -4.11 5.33
C HIS A 100 9.19 -3.57 4.97
N PRO A 101 9.45 -3.08 3.75
CA PRO A 101 10.78 -2.61 3.33
C PRO A 101 11.41 -1.55 4.25
N SER A 102 10.59 -0.68 4.83
CA SER A 102 11.04 0.37 5.76
C SER A 102 11.19 -0.07 7.22
N GLY A 103 11.02 -1.37 7.53
CA GLY A 103 11.14 -1.90 8.91
C GLY A 103 10.19 -1.26 9.93
N LEU A 104 8.97 -0.91 9.52
CA LEU A 104 8.00 -0.25 10.40
C LEU A 104 7.29 -1.23 11.33
N ASP A 105 6.87 -0.73 12.49
CA ASP A 105 5.98 -1.44 13.40
C ASP A 105 4.51 -1.24 13.01
N ASP A 106 3.71 -2.29 13.14
CA ASP A 106 2.26 -2.24 13.04
C ASP A 106 1.61 -2.92 14.25
N LEU A 107 0.31 -2.69 14.46
CA LEU A 107 -0.45 -3.34 15.52
C LEU A 107 -0.54 -4.84 15.24
N CYS A 108 -0.05 -5.64 16.17
CA CYS A 108 0.02 -7.09 16.09
C CYS A 108 -0.66 -7.74 17.30
N ILE A 109 -1.16 -8.96 17.08
CA ILE A 109 -1.75 -9.83 18.09
C ILE A 109 -0.78 -11.00 18.29
N THR A 110 -0.26 -11.16 19.51
CA THR A 110 0.60 -12.27 19.87
C THR A 110 -0.24 -13.40 20.44
N LEU A 111 -0.25 -14.53 19.75
CA LEU A 111 -0.94 -15.76 20.12
C LEU A 111 0.11 -16.80 20.52
N THR A 112 -0.03 -17.36 21.72
CA THR A 112 0.76 -18.53 22.16
C THR A 112 -0.12 -19.77 21.99
N PRO A 113 0.27 -20.73 21.12
CA PRO A 113 -0.55 -21.91 20.88
C PRO A 113 -0.74 -22.78 22.12
N ASP A 114 -1.86 -23.48 22.22
CA ASP A 114 -2.12 -24.49 23.27
C ASP A 114 -1.64 -25.90 22.88
N GLY A 115 -1.36 -26.14 21.61
CA GLY A 115 -0.97 -27.45 21.07
C GLY A 115 -2.16 -28.37 20.73
N GLU A 116 -3.41 -27.92 20.95
CA GLU A 116 -4.61 -28.68 20.55
C GLU A 116 -4.90 -28.55 19.05
N ASP A 117 -4.43 -27.47 18.41
CA ASP A 117 -4.76 -27.04 17.03
C ASP A 117 -6.28 -26.99 16.71
N ALA A 118 -7.09 -26.92 17.76
CA ALA A 118 -8.53 -27.14 17.73
C ALA A 118 -9.28 -26.05 16.97
N TRP A 119 -10.03 -26.46 15.94
CA TRP A 119 -10.88 -25.61 15.12
C TRP A 119 -12.05 -24.99 15.88
N GLY A 120 -12.43 -23.78 15.45
CA GLY A 120 -13.76 -23.21 15.71
C GLY A 120 -14.82 -23.81 14.77
N GLU A 121 -15.99 -23.18 14.72
CA GLU A 121 -17.05 -23.56 13.79
C GLU A 121 -16.62 -23.31 12.34
N ARG A 122 -16.48 -24.37 11.53
CA ARG A 122 -16.25 -24.30 10.08
C ARG A 122 -17.59 -24.41 9.35
N GLN A 123 -17.97 -23.38 8.61
CA GLN A 123 -19.23 -23.32 7.84
C GLN A 123 -18.98 -23.56 6.33
N GLY A 124 -18.35 -24.68 6.00
CA GLY A 124 -18.13 -25.12 4.62
C GLY A 124 -19.43 -25.37 3.86
N ARG A 125 -19.44 -25.06 2.56
CA ARG A 125 -20.59 -25.15 1.66
C ARG A 125 -20.13 -25.76 0.33
N SER A 126 -20.08 -27.09 0.28
CA SER A 126 -19.89 -27.83 -0.97
C SER A 126 -21.00 -27.55 -1.98
N ASP A 127 -22.23 -27.27 -1.53
CA ASP A 127 -23.39 -26.90 -2.35
C ASP A 127 -23.39 -25.43 -2.82
N TYR A 128 -22.21 -24.85 -3.07
CA TYR A 128 -22.04 -23.41 -3.36
C TYR A 128 -22.84 -22.89 -4.58
N TRP A 129 -23.28 -23.78 -5.48
CA TRP A 129 -24.18 -23.44 -6.59
C TRP A 129 -25.56 -22.95 -6.13
N ASN A 130 -26.01 -23.34 -4.92
CA ASN A 130 -27.22 -22.84 -4.28
C ASN A 130 -27.05 -21.43 -3.68
N LEU A 131 -25.82 -20.90 -3.63
CA LEU A 131 -25.54 -19.62 -2.99
C LEU A 131 -25.63 -18.45 -3.97
N GLU A 132 -26.24 -17.37 -3.48
CA GLU A 132 -26.30 -16.09 -4.17
C GLU A 132 -24.93 -15.41 -4.27
N ARG A 133 -24.73 -14.63 -5.34
CA ARG A 133 -23.46 -13.92 -5.60
C ARG A 133 -23.02 -13.05 -4.42
N SER A 134 -23.95 -12.42 -3.71
CA SER A 134 -23.64 -11.62 -2.52
C SER A 134 -23.14 -12.45 -1.34
N GLU A 135 -23.74 -13.63 -1.08
CA GLU A 135 -23.31 -14.50 0.03
C GLU A 135 -21.93 -15.10 -0.25
N LEU A 136 -21.64 -15.46 -1.50
CA LEU A 136 -20.31 -15.93 -1.90
C LEU A 136 -19.23 -14.84 -1.73
N LEU A 137 -19.52 -13.60 -2.14
CA LEU A 137 -18.60 -12.48 -1.91
C LEU A 137 -18.42 -12.18 -0.41
N GLU A 138 -19.48 -12.28 0.39
CA GLU A 138 -19.42 -12.11 1.83
C GLU A 138 -18.62 -13.23 2.51
N ARG A 139 -18.82 -14.50 2.14
CA ARG A 139 -18.01 -15.63 2.64
C ARG A 139 -16.53 -15.49 2.29
N ILE A 140 -16.19 -15.07 1.07
CA ILE A 140 -14.81 -14.76 0.65
C ILE A 140 -14.23 -13.59 1.47
N GLN A 141 -15.05 -12.59 1.81
CA GLN A 141 -14.64 -11.49 2.69
C GLN A 141 -14.39 -11.97 4.12
N GLN A 142 -15.34 -12.71 4.70
CA GLN A 142 -15.30 -13.23 6.07
C GLN A 142 -14.11 -14.17 6.26
N ALA A 143 -13.82 -15.04 5.29
CA ALA A 143 -12.64 -15.91 5.29
C ALA A 143 -11.30 -15.16 5.19
N GLY A 144 -11.30 -13.84 5.01
CA GLY A 144 -10.10 -13.01 5.06
C GLY A 144 -9.23 -13.04 3.81
N ILE A 145 -9.77 -13.47 2.66
CA ILE A 145 -8.96 -13.69 1.45
C ILE A 145 -8.50 -12.35 0.86
N ALA A 146 -7.19 -12.25 0.63
CA ALA A 146 -6.56 -11.20 -0.16
C ALA A 146 -5.59 -11.84 -1.16
N GLY A 147 -5.34 -11.17 -2.30
CA GLY A 147 -4.56 -11.73 -3.40
C GLY A 147 -3.12 -12.09 -3.01
N LEU A 148 -2.81 -13.40 -3.02
CA LEU A 148 -1.55 -13.98 -2.53
C LEU A 148 -0.34 -13.76 -3.44
N GLY A 149 -0.57 -13.35 -4.70
CA GLY A 149 0.44 -12.87 -5.64
C GLY A 149 0.94 -11.45 -5.32
N GLY A 150 1.50 -11.25 -4.12
CA GLY A 150 2.24 -10.05 -3.70
C GLY A 150 1.42 -8.81 -3.34
N ALA A 151 0.42 -8.42 -4.15
CA ALA A 151 -0.28 -7.14 -3.98
C ALA A 151 -1.31 -7.08 -2.83
N VAL A 152 -1.66 -8.23 -2.25
CA VAL A 152 -2.55 -8.39 -1.06
C VAL A 152 -3.86 -7.59 -1.12
N PHE A 153 -4.43 -7.42 -2.32
CA PHE A 153 -5.69 -6.71 -2.50
C PHE A 153 -6.88 -7.59 -2.02
N PRO A 154 -7.83 -7.06 -1.23
CA PRO A 154 -9.00 -7.82 -0.75
C PRO A 154 -9.78 -8.50 -1.88
N THR A 155 -9.90 -9.83 -1.82
CA THR A 155 -10.31 -10.63 -2.98
C THR A 155 -11.79 -10.46 -3.31
N HIS A 156 -12.68 -10.33 -2.32
CA HIS A 156 -14.10 -10.01 -2.53
C HIS A 156 -14.28 -8.66 -3.27
N SER A 157 -13.55 -7.62 -2.86
CA SER A 157 -13.57 -6.29 -3.49
C SER A 157 -13.00 -6.28 -4.91
N LYS A 158 -12.31 -7.35 -5.32
CA LYS A 158 -11.83 -7.56 -6.69
C LYS A 158 -12.88 -8.32 -7.50
N LEU A 159 -13.42 -9.40 -6.95
CA LEU A 159 -14.45 -10.26 -7.55
C LEU A 159 -15.82 -9.58 -7.72
N ASP A 160 -16.11 -8.55 -6.92
CA ASP A 160 -17.24 -7.63 -7.15
C ASP A 160 -17.20 -7.00 -8.55
N GLY A 161 -16.00 -6.74 -9.09
CA GLY A 161 -15.81 -6.22 -10.44
C GLY A 161 -16.35 -4.81 -10.65
N ARG A 162 -16.74 -4.06 -9.59
CA ARG A 162 -17.50 -2.81 -9.70
C ARG A 162 -18.84 -2.98 -10.44
N GLY A 163 -19.42 -4.19 -10.41
CA GLY A 163 -20.59 -4.54 -11.19
C GLY A 163 -20.35 -4.74 -12.69
N GLN A 164 -19.10 -4.70 -13.17
CA GLN A 164 -18.75 -5.10 -14.55
C GLN A 164 -18.80 -6.62 -14.69
N LEU A 165 -19.28 -7.12 -15.82
CA LEU A 165 -19.27 -8.55 -16.14
C LEU A 165 -17.86 -8.99 -16.53
N THR A 166 -17.46 -10.18 -16.09
CA THR A 166 -16.20 -10.82 -16.52
C THR A 166 -16.48 -11.63 -17.78
N GLU A 167 -15.81 -11.31 -18.90
CA GLU A 167 -15.81 -12.14 -20.10
C GLU A 167 -14.74 -13.23 -20.06
N ILE A 168 -13.54 -12.91 -19.55
CA ILE A 168 -12.41 -13.83 -19.46
C ILE A 168 -11.88 -13.86 -18.02
N LEU A 169 -11.82 -15.05 -17.43
CA LEU A 169 -11.09 -15.31 -16.19
C LEU A 169 -9.68 -15.81 -16.54
N ILE A 170 -8.67 -15.25 -15.90
CA ILE A 170 -7.27 -15.67 -16.01
C ILE A 170 -6.78 -16.08 -14.62
N VAL A 171 -6.42 -17.34 -14.48
CA VAL A 171 -5.64 -17.89 -13.37
C VAL A 171 -4.17 -17.79 -13.75
N ASN A 172 -3.41 -17.01 -12.99
CA ASN A 172 -2.00 -16.77 -13.18
C ASN A 172 -1.20 -17.70 -12.25
N GLY A 173 -0.62 -18.73 -12.85
CA GLY A 173 0.38 -19.62 -12.26
C GLY A 173 1.75 -19.44 -12.93
N LEU A 174 2.04 -18.25 -13.48
CA LEU A 174 3.28 -18.02 -14.23
C LEU A 174 4.51 -18.06 -13.32
N GLU A 175 4.46 -17.36 -12.17
CA GLU A 175 5.52 -17.37 -11.15
C GLU A 175 6.94 -17.20 -11.73
N CYS A 176 7.13 -16.10 -12.47
CA CYS A 176 8.36 -15.81 -13.19
C CYS A 176 9.51 -15.23 -12.35
N GLU A 177 9.30 -14.95 -11.07
CA GLU A 177 10.34 -14.46 -10.17
C GLU A 177 11.31 -15.62 -9.85
N PRO A 178 12.63 -15.46 -10.02
CA PRO A 178 13.62 -16.50 -9.71
C PRO A 178 13.57 -17.00 -8.27
N TYR A 179 14.04 -18.23 -8.06
CA TYR A 179 14.06 -19.01 -6.81
C TYR A 179 12.68 -19.38 -6.22
N ILE A 180 11.61 -18.62 -6.49
CA ILE A 180 10.28 -18.90 -5.95
C ILE A 180 9.67 -20.12 -6.65
N THR A 181 9.05 -21.04 -5.90
CA THR A 181 8.40 -22.27 -6.43
C THR A 181 7.09 -22.63 -5.69
N THR A 182 6.53 -21.71 -4.91
CA THR A 182 5.32 -21.92 -4.09
C THR A 182 4.03 -22.05 -4.89
N ASP A 183 3.90 -21.37 -6.03
CA ASP A 183 2.75 -21.54 -6.93
C ASP A 183 2.96 -22.79 -7.81
N ASP A 184 4.20 -23.07 -8.22
CA ASP A 184 4.58 -24.30 -8.95
C ASP A 184 4.23 -25.57 -8.15
N ARG A 185 4.74 -25.72 -6.92
CA ARG A 185 4.40 -26.86 -6.05
C ARG A 185 2.90 -26.97 -5.79
N LEU A 186 2.20 -25.85 -5.63
CA LEU A 186 0.74 -25.85 -5.43
C LEU A 186 0.01 -26.42 -6.66
N MET A 187 0.44 -26.06 -7.87
CA MET A 187 -0.13 -26.59 -9.11
C MET A 187 0.23 -28.06 -9.37
N GLN A 188 1.35 -28.56 -8.84
CA GLN A 188 1.73 -29.98 -8.91
C GLN A 188 0.96 -30.85 -7.91
N GLU A 189 0.72 -30.38 -6.69
CA GLU A 189 0.15 -31.19 -5.61
C GLU A 189 -1.36 -31.03 -5.41
N TYR A 190 -1.95 -29.89 -5.81
CA TYR A 190 -3.34 -29.51 -5.50
C TYR A 190 -4.12 -29.04 -6.75
N ALA A 191 -3.82 -29.62 -7.92
CA ALA A 191 -4.43 -29.25 -9.20
C ALA A 191 -5.97 -29.41 -9.23
N ASP A 192 -6.49 -30.42 -8.53
CA ASP A 192 -7.92 -30.67 -8.34
C ASP A 192 -8.58 -29.58 -7.48
N GLU A 193 -8.01 -29.22 -6.33
CA GLU A 193 -8.52 -28.15 -5.47
C GLU A 193 -8.44 -26.77 -6.16
N ILE A 194 -7.43 -26.55 -7.01
CA ILE A 194 -7.35 -25.37 -7.88
C ILE A 194 -8.53 -25.35 -8.88
N MET A 195 -8.85 -26.50 -9.50
CA MET A 195 -9.97 -26.63 -10.43
C MET A 195 -11.33 -26.44 -9.72
N ASP A 196 -11.51 -26.90 -8.49
CA ASP A 196 -12.71 -26.60 -7.70
C ASP A 196 -12.81 -25.12 -7.32
N GLY A 197 -11.69 -24.47 -7.01
CA GLY A 197 -11.63 -23.01 -6.87
C GLY A 197 -12.03 -22.27 -8.16
N ILE A 198 -11.65 -22.80 -9.33
CA ILE A 198 -12.10 -22.31 -10.64
C ILE A 198 -13.61 -22.51 -10.80
N ARG A 199 -14.18 -23.64 -10.40
CA ARG A 199 -15.63 -23.92 -10.51
C ARG A 199 -16.47 -22.99 -9.62
N VAL A 200 -16.01 -22.69 -8.39
CA VAL A 200 -16.59 -21.65 -7.53
C VAL A 200 -16.54 -20.27 -8.21
N LEU A 201 -15.41 -19.93 -8.84
CA LEU A 201 -15.27 -18.67 -9.58
C LEU A 201 -16.13 -18.60 -10.85
N LYS A 202 -16.30 -19.72 -11.57
CA LYS A 202 -17.18 -19.83 -12.75
C LYS A 202 -18.63 -19.55 -12.36
N HIS A 203 -19.14 -20.14 -11.29
CA HIS A 203 -20.49 -19.84 -10.76
C HIS A 203 -20.62 -18.36 -10.36
N LEU A 204 -19.61 -17.82 -9.67
CA LEU A 204 -19.62 -16.44 -9.15
C LEU A 204 -19.52 -15.34 -10.22
N LEU A 205 -18.69 -15.55 -11.25
CA LEU A 205 -18.34 -14.54 -12.27
C LEU A 205 -19.00 -14.77 -13.64
N LYS A 206 -19.38 -16.02 -13.93
CA LYS A 206 -19.97 -16.49 -15.21
C LYS A 206 -19.18 -16.04 -16.45
N PRO A 207 -17.86 -16.32 -16.52
CA PRO A 207 -17.01 -15.99 -17.67
C PRO A 207 -17.42 -16.78 -18.92
N LYS A 208 -17.04 -16.27 -20.09
CA LYS A 208 -17.17 -16.97 -21.39
C LYS A 208 -16.00 -17.91 -21.67
N LEU A 209 -14.87 -17.69 -20.98
CA LEU A 209 -13.65 -18.48 -21.10
C LEU A 209 -12.80 -18.29 -19.83
N THR A 210 -12.19 -19.38 -19.36
CA THR A 210 -11.19 -19.39 -18.29
C THR A 210 -9.86 -19.86 -18.86
N LEU A 211 -8.77 -19.17 -18.51
CA LEU A 211 -7.41 -19.48 -18.93
C LEU A 211 -6.54 -19.71 -17.70
N ILE A 212 -5.73 -20.78 -17.70
CA ILE A 212 -4.71 -21.03 -16.68
C ILE A 212 -3.34 -20.82 -17.34
N GLY A 213 -2.71 -19.67 -17.09
CA GLY A 213 -1.39 -19.35 -17.63
C GLY A 213 -0.27 -19.94 -16.77
N VAL A 214 0.58 -20.77 -17.38
CA VAL A 214 1.74 -21.42 -16.74
C VAL A 214 2.96 -21.26 -17.66
N GLU A 215 4.16 -21.08 -17.11
CA GLU A 215 5.40 -20.99 -17.89
C GLU A 215 5.92 -22.38 -18.30
N ASP A 216 6.61 -22.48 -19.44
CA ASP A 216 7.15 -23.72 -20.00
C ASP A 216 8.20 -24.44 -19.14
N ASN A 217 8.86 -23.74 -18.22
CA ASN A 217 9.74 -24.30 -17.19
C ASN A 217 9.03 -25.17 -16.12
N LYS A 218 7.69 -25.28 -16.13
CA LYS A 218 6.90 -26.01 -15.12
C LYS A 218 6.12 -27.21 -15.71
N PRO A 219 6.78 -28.19 -16.37
CA PRO A 219 6.10 -29.26 -17.11
C PRO A 219 5.23 -30.16 -16.21
N ALA A 220 5.63 -30.39 -14.96
CA ALA A 220 4.84 -31.19 -14.01
C ALA A 220 3.51 -30.49 -13.64
N ALA A 221 3.55 -29.19 -13.35
CA ALA A 221 2.36 -28.38 -13.08
C ALA A 221 1.43 -28.31 -14.30
N ILE A 222 1.99 -28.16 -15.50
CA ILE A 222 1.23 -28.19 -16.77
C ILE A 222 0.54 -29.55 -16.93
N GLY A 223 1.24 -30.66 -16.65
CA GLY A 223 0.69 -32.02 -16.72
C GLY A 223 -0.52 -32.21 -15.81
N GLU A 224 -0.37 -31.92 -14.51
CA GLU A 224 -1.43 -32.13 -13.52
C GLU A 224 -2.62 -31.17 -13.72
N LEU A 225 -2.39 -29.89 -14.04
CA LEU A 225 -3.47 -28.97 -14.39
C LEU A 225 -4.21 -29.43 -15.66
N THR A 226 -3.50 -29.93 -16.68
CA THR A 226 -4.14 -30.44 -17.90
C THR A 226 -4.93 -31.72 -17.63
N ARG A 227 -4.44 -32.58 -16.72
CA ARG A 227 -5.12 -33.81 -16.27
C ARG A 227 -6.44 -33.53 -15.54
N HIS A 228 -6.51 -32.41 -14.81
CA HIS A 228 -7.71 -32.00 -14.05
C HIS A 228 -8.61 -30.97 -14.78
N ALA A 229 -8.16 -30.39 -15.90
CA ALA A 229 -8.92 -29.44 -16.73
C ALA A 229 -9.99 -30.13 -17.61
N THR A 230 -10.98 -30.76 -16.96
CA THR A 230 -12.11 -31.46 -17.62
C THR A 230 -13.20 -30.55 -18.17
N ASP A 231 -13.17 -29.25 -17.83
CA ASP A 231 -14.17 -28.25 -18.17
C ASP A 231 -13.87 -27.62 -19.55
N GLU A 232 -14.75 -27.74 -20.57
CA GLU A 232 -14.50 -27.27 -21.96
C GLU A 232 -14.16 -25.77 -22.12
N ASP A 233 -14.55 -24.95 -21.15
CA ASP A 233 -14.28 -23.51 -21.10
C ASP A 233 -13.05 -23.15 -20.25
N VAL A 234 -12.31 -24.14 -19.73
CA VAL A 234 -11.06 -23.95 -18.97
C VAL A 234 -9.88 -24.45 -19.82
N LEU A 235 -8.98 -23.55 -20.21
CA LEU A 235 -7.80 -23.89 -21.02
C LEU A 235 -6.51 -23.65 -20.24
N VAL A 236 -5.70 -24.69 -20.06
CA VAL A 236 -4.29 -24.54 -19.69
C VAL A 236 -3.53 -23.93 -20.87
N LYS A 237 -2.70 -22.92 -20.61
CA LYS A 237 -1.91 -22.18 -21.59
C LYS A 237 -0.47 -22.05 -21.12
N THR A 238 0.38 -22.91 -21.66
CA THR A 238 1.84 -22.76 -21.59
C THR A 238 2.27 -21.48 -22.30
N VAL A 239 3.18 -20.71 -21.68
CA VAL A 239 3.81 -19.53 -22.28
C VAL A 239 5.34 -19.58 -22.08
N PRO A 240 6.14 -18.86 -22.88
CA PRO A 240 7.59 -18.82 -22.70
C PRO A 240 8.01 -18.22 -21.36
N THR A 241 8.97 -18.86 -20.67
CA THR A 241 9.57 -18.34 -19.44
C THR A 241 10.31 -17.03 -19.71
N LYS A 242 9.77 -15.91 -19.20
CA LYS A 242 10.23 -14.55 -19.50
C LYS A 242 9.84 -13.59 -18.39
N TYR A 243 10.80 -12.98 -17.71
CA TYR A 243 10.48 -12.08 -16.61
C TYR A 243 10.16 -10.65 -17.11
N PRO A 244 9.07 -9.97 -16.68
CA PRO A 244 8.07 -10.38 -15.67
C PRO A 244 6.71 -10.75 -16.29
N SER A 245 6.59 -11.91 -16.95
CA SER A 245 5.35 -12.47 -17.53
C SER A 245 4.16 -12.50 -16.55
N GLY A 246 4.43 -12.87 -15.29
CA GLY A 246 3.48 -12.90 -14.18
C GLY A 246 2.94 -11.53 -13.74
N GLY A 247 3.48 -10.43 -14.26
CA GLY A 247 2.91 -9.09 -14.07
C GLY A 247 1.53 -8.98 -14.73
N ALA A 248 0.52 -8.54 -13.97
CA ALA A 248 -0.88 -8.67 -14.42
C ALA A 248 -1.25 -7.89 -15.72
N LYS A 249 -0.44 -6.92 -16.18
CA LYS A 249 -0.59 -6.33 -17.53
C LYS A 249 -0.02 -7.27 -18.59
N GLN A 250 1.20 -7.76 -18.37
CA GLN A 250 1.94 -8.68 -19.25
C GLN A 250 1.22 -10.02 -19.42
N THR A 251 0.66 -10.60 -18.36
CA THR A 251 -0.15 -11.83 -18.41
C THR A 251 -1.38 -11.71 -19.32
N ILE A 252 -2.03 -10.54 -19.33
CA ILE A 252 -3.18 -10.28 -20.22
C ILE A 252 -2.71 -10.13 -21.67
N GLU A 253 -1.59 -9.45 -21.88
CA GLU A 253 -1.00 -9.28 -23.21
C GLU A 253 -0.58 -10.61 -23.82
N LEU A 254 0.17 -11.46 -23.10
CA LEU A 254 0.57 -12.81 -23.50
C LEU A 254 -0.61 -13.72 -23.90
N LEU A 255 -1.69 -13.69 -23.11
CA LEU A 255 -2.81 -14.63 -23.23
C LEU A 255 -3.98 -14.12 -24.09
N THR A 256 -4.05 -12.82 -24.38
CA THR A 256 -5.17 -12.25 -25.16
C THR A 256 -4.78 -11.19 -26.19
N GLY A 257 -3.50 -10.82 -26.32
CA GLY A 257 -3.05 -9.77 -27.24
C GLY A 257 -3.69 -8.40 -27.00
N ARG A 258 -4.17 -8.13 -25.77
CA ARG A 258 -4.78 -6.85 -25.37
C ARG A 258 -3.92 -6.21 -24.29
N GLN A 259 -3.56 -4.94 -24.45
CA GLN A 259 -2.92 -4.15 -23.41
C GLN A 259 -3.98 -3.46 -22.52
N VAL A 260 -3.68 -3.31 -21.23
CA VAL A 260 -4.51 -2.55 -20.29
C VAL A 260 -4.27 -1.04 -20.50
N PRO A 261 -5.28 -0.23 -20.84
CA PRO A 261 -5.12 1.21 -21.05
C PRO A 261 -4.56 1.94 -19.82
N LYS A 262 -3.80 3.02 -20.06
CA LYS A 262 -3.27 3.89 -18.98
C LYS A 262 -4.40 4.35 -18.05
N GLY A 263 -4.22 4.11 -16.75
CA GLY A 263 -5.22 4.44 -15.70
C GLY A 263 -6.44 3.51 -15.64
N GLY A 264 -6.65 2.65 -16.64
CA GLY A 264 -7.70 1.63 -16.66
C GLY A 264 -7.31 0.37 -15.87
N ARG A 265 -8.24 -0.58 -15.80
CA ARG A 265 -8.10 -1.86 -15.10
C ARG A 265 -8.50 -3.00 -16.03
N ALA A 266 -8.00 -4.20 -15.76
CA ALA A 266 -8.38 -5.41 -16.50
C ALA A 266 -9.91 -5.64 -16.55
N VAL A 267 -10.61 -5.33 -15.45
CA VAL A 267 -12.08 -5.44 -15.36
C VAL A 267 -12.82 -4.51 -16.32
N ASP A 268 -12.26 -3.33 -16.63
CA ASP A 268 -12.83 -2.38 -17.60
C ASP A 268 -12.77 -2.94 -19.05
N MET A 269 -12.02 -4.03 -19.27
CA MET A 269 -11.91 -4.77 -20.54
C MET A 269 -12.64 -6.12 -20.50
N GLY A 270 -13.37 -6.41 -19.42
CA GLY A 270 -14.02 -7.71 -19.17
C GLY A 270 -13.06 -8.81 -18.68
N ILE A 271 -11.86 -8.48 -18.18
CA ILE A 271 -10.84 -9.48 -17.83
C ILE A 271 -10.58 -9.48 -16.32
N MET A 272 -10.71 -10.66 -15.69
CA MET A 272 -10.36 -10.89 -14.28
C MET A 272 -9.06 -11.69 -14.20
N VAL A 273 -8.04 -11.19 -13.49
CA VAL A 273 -6.77 -11.92 -13.28
C VAL A 273 -6.59 -12.24 -11.80
N LEU A 274 -6.43 -13.50 -11.43
CA LEU A 274 -6.18 -13.97 -10.05
C LEU A 274 -4.93 -14.86 -10.04
N ASN A 275 -4.12 -14.82 -8.98
CA ASN A 275 -3.00 -15.77 -8.82
C ASN A 275 -3.53 -17.14 -8.35
N VAL A 276 -2.88 -18.23 -8.74
CA VAL A 276 -3.35 -19.60 -8.48
C VAL A 276 -3.55 -19.90 -6.98
N ALA A 277 -2.61 -19.52 -6.10
CA ALA A 277 -2.81 -19.66 -4.64
C ALA A 277 -4.03 -18.88 -4.11
N THR A 278 -4.40 -17.78 -4.74
CA THR A 278 -5.62 -17.03 -4.40
C THR A 278 -6.89 -17.80 -4.79
N VAL A 279 -6.85 -18.60 -5.85
CA VAL A 279 -7.97 -19.45 -6.30
C VAL A 279 -8.14 -20.66 -5.37
N PHE A 280 -7.04 -21.33 -5.03
CA PHE A 280 -7.01 -22.39 -4.01
C PHE A 280 -7.53 -21.91 -2.65
N ALA A 281 -7.16 -20.69 -2.22
CA ALA A 281 -7.71 -20.09 -1.00
C ALA A 281 -9.23 -19.85 -1.05
N ILE A 282 -9.81 -19.62 -2.23
CA ILE A 282 -11.27 -19.51 -2.42
C ILE A 282 -11.95 -20.87 -2.28
N LYS A 283 -11.35 -21.94 -2.82
CA LYS A 283 -11.83 -23.32 -2.60
C LYS A 283 -11.93 -23.60 -1.10
N ARG A 284 -10.83 -23.41 -0.36
CA ARG A 284 -10.77 -23.70 1.10
C ARG A 284 -11.77 -22.89 1.91
N ALA A 285 -11.96 -21.60 1.60
CA ALA A 285 -12.93 -20.77 2.28
C ALA A 285 -14.40 -21.14 2.01
N ILE A 286 -14.74 -21.53 0.78
CA ILE A 286 -16.12 -21.80 0.38
C ILE A 286 -16.51 -23.25 0.64
N ILE A 287 -15.71 -24.22 0.19
CA ILE A 287 -16.05 -25.64 0.28
C ILE A 287 -15.73 -26.19 1.67
N ASP A 288 -14.50 -26.00 2.14
CA ASP A 288 -14.03 -26.60 3.41
C ASP A 288 -14.37 -25.74 4.65
N GLY A 289 -14.75 -24.46 4.43
CA GLY A 289 -15.07 -23.50 5.48
C GLY A 289 -13.84 -22.95 6.21
N GLU A 290 -12.67 -22.99 5.58
CA GLU A 290 -11.39 -22.64 6.19
C GLU A 290 -10.92 -21.23 5.79
N PRO A 291 -10.76 -20.30 6.75
CA PRO A 291 -10.25 -18.96 6.48
C PRO A 291 -8.76 -18.99 6.10
N LEU A 292 -8.28 -17.89 5.51
CA LEU A 292 -6.88 -17.71 5.13
C LEU A 292 -5.98 -17.55 6.37
N ILE A 293 -5.53 -18.69 6.92
CA ILE A 293 -4.67 -18.82 8.11
C ILE A 293 -3.25 -19.36 7.82
N SER A 294 -3.04 -19.98 6.67
CA SER A 294 -1.73 -20.48 6.23
C SER A 294 -1.49 -20.17 4.76
N ARG A 295 -0.24 -20.26 4.32
CA ARG A 295 0.12 -20.31 2.89
C ARG A 295 1.35 -21.19 2.70
N ILE A 296 1.60 -21.62 1.47
CA ILE A 296 2.91 -22.17 1.11
C ILE A 296 3.92 -21.01 1.04
N VAL A 297 5.14 -21.28 1.49
CA VAL A 297 6.31 -20.40 1.43
C VAL A 297 7.50 -21.19 0.92
N THR A 298 8.19 -20.67 -0.10
CA THR A 298 9.48 -21.21 -0.56
C THR A 298 10.60 -20.76 0.38
N LEU A 299 11.49 -21.68 0.76
CA LEU A 299 12.67 -21.45 1.59
C LEU A 299 13.89 -21.96 0.80
N THR A 300 14.80 -21.07 0.40
CA THR A 300 15.72 -21.34 -0.72
C THR A 300 16.94 -20.40 -0.69
N GLY A 301 17.97 -20.73 -1.46
CA GLY A 301 19.31 -20.13 -1.38
C GLY A 301 20.32 -21.08 -0.73
N ASP A 302 21.56 -21.05 -1.20
CA ASP A 302 22.63 -22.01 -0.87
C ASP A 302 22.99 -22.07 0.63
N ALA A 303 22.58 -21.07 1.43
CA ALA A 303 22.80 -21.10 2.88
C ALA A 303 21.84 -22.07 3.62
N PHE A 304 20.75 -22.54 2.99
CA PHE A 304 19.87 -23.55 3.58
C PHE A 304 20.40 -24.97 3.33
N LYS A 305 20.53 -25.78 4.39
CA LYS A 305 20.76 -27.23 4.26
C LYS A 305 19.54 -28.00 3.73
N LYS A 306 18.35 -27.43 3.87
CA LYS A 306 17.07 -28.03 3.48
C LYS A 306 16.21 -26.98 2.74
N PRO A 307 16.60 -26.58 1.52
CA PRO A 307 15.73 -25.77 0.68
C PRO A 307 14.48 -26.57 0.28
N GLY A 308 13.39 -25.85 -0.04
CA GLY A 308 12.13 -26.47 -0.43
C GLY A 308 10.91 -25.57 -0.21
N ASN A 309 9.74 -26.18 -0.11
CA ASN A 309 8.47 -25.48 0.11
C ASN A 309 7.75 -26.01 1.35
N ALA A 310 7.10 -25.11 2.09
CA ALA A 310 6.42 -25.48 3.32
C ALA A 310 5.07 -24.77 3.51
N TRP A 311 4.08 -25.49 4.04
CA TRP A 311 2.90 -24.90 4.66
C TRP A 311 3.31 -24.18 5.94
N VAL A 312 3.03 -22.87 6.00
CA VAL A 312 3.39 -22.01 7.13
C VAL A 312 2.16 -21.27 7.63
N LEU A 313 1.95 -21.29 8.95
CA LEU A 313 0.92 -20.49 9.62
C LEU A 313 1.23 -18.99 9.55
N LEU A 314 0.23 -18.17 9.22
CA LEU A 314 0.37 -16.72 9.25
C LEU A 314 0.68 -16.26 10.68
N GLY A 315 1.66 -15.36 10.81
CA GLY A 315 2.22 -14.94 12.08
C GLY A 315 3.46 -15.72 12.55
N THR A 316 3.88 -16.78 11.85
CA THR A 316 5.11 -17.53 12.19
C THR A 316 6.34 -16.60 12.15
N PRO A 317 7.13 -16.48 13.23
CA PRO A 317 8.34 -15.67 13.22
C PRO A 317 9.39 -16.26 12.26
N VAL A 318 9.93 -15.45 11.34
CA VAL A 318 10.85 -15.94 10.29
C VAL A 318 12.04 -16.73 10.86
N ARG A 319 12.64 -16.28 11.97
CA ARG A 319 13.75 -16.95 12.69
C ARG A 319 13.47 -18.43 12.96
N TRP A 320 12.24 -18.77 13.32
CA TRP A 320 11.87 -20.14 13.63
C TRP A 320 11.91 -21.03 12.38
N LEU A 321 11.50 -20.50 11.21
CA LEU A 321 11.67 -21.18 9.92
C LEU A 321 13.15 -21.31 9.53
N LEU A 322 13.95 -20.24 9.69
CA LEU A 322 15.38 -20.30 9.39
C LEU A 322 16.09 -21.39 10.22
N GLN A 323 15.69 -21.58 11.47
CA GLN A 323 16.17 -22.68 12.33
C GLN A 323 15.62 -24.04 11.89
N ARG A 324 14.32 -24.13 11.59
CA ARG A 324 13.60 -25.37 11.20
C ARG A 324 14.12 -25.97 9.88
N PHE A 325 14.56 -25.13 8.96
CA PHE A 325 15.12 -25.50 7.64
C PHE A 325 16.67 -25.43 7.62
N GLU A 326 17.29 -25.36 8.80
CA GLU A 326 18.75 -25.48 9.00
C GLU A 326 19.60 -24.50 8.21
N LEU A 327 19.22 -23.21 8.20
CA LEU A 327 20.05 -22.13 7.67
C LEU A 327 21.43 -22.12 8.33
N GLN A 328 22.49 -22.05 7.52
CA GLN A 328 23.88 -21.85 7.92
C GLN A 328 24.28 -20.40 7.57
N PRO A 329 24.02 -19.41 8.46
CA PRO A 329 24.20 -18.01 8.11
C PRO A 329 25.67 -17.62 7.94
N GLU A 330 25.99 -16.93 6.84
CA GLU A 330 27.21 -16.14 6.73
C GLU A 330 27.22 -14.96 7.71
N ALA A 331 28.38 -14.31 7.92
CA ALA A 331 28.51 -13.19 8.85
C ALA A 331 27.57 -12.01 8.51
N ASP A 332 27.40 -11.71 7.22
CA ASP A 332 26.52 -10.66 6.69
C ASP A 332 25.22 -11.25 6.07
N GLN A 333 24.70 -12.35 6.62
CA GLN A 333 23.60 -13.11 6.01
C GLN A 333 22.36 -12.25 5.73
N ARG A 334 22.05 -12.08 4.44
CA ARG A 334 20.80 -11.47 3.98
C ARG A 334 19.67 -12.50 4.01
N VAL A 335 18.49 -12.07 4.48
CA VAL A 335 17.23 -12.82 4.32
C VAL A 335 16.27 -11.92 3.55
N ILE A 336 15.94 -12.31 2.32
CA ILE A 336 15.10 -11.58 1.37
C ILE A 336 13.70 -12.17 1.42
N MET A 337 12.68 -11.34 1.64
CA MET A 337 11.29 -11.74 1.46
C MET A 337 10.84 -11.41 0.04
N GLY A 338 10.29 -12.41 -0.65
CA GLY A 338 10.14 -12.40 -2.11
C GLY A 338 11.39 -12.95 -2.80
N GLY A 339 11.54 -12.67 -4.09
CA GLY A 339 12.70 -13.07 -4.89
C GLY A 339 13.73 -11.94 -5.06
N PRO A 340 14.76 -12.14 -5.90
CA PRO A 340 15.87 -11.20 -6.03
C PRO A 340 15.51 -9.92 -6.82
N MET A 341 14.38 -9.88 -7.53
CA MET A 341 14.02 -8.77 -8.43
C MET A 341 13.05 -7.78 -7.78
N MET A 342 11.99 -8.28 -7.13
CA MET A 342 10.95 -7.48 -6.47
C MET A 342 10.93 -7.59 -4.95
N GLY A 343 11.66 -8.54 -4.36
CA GLY A 343 11.75 -8.71 -2.92
C GLY A 343 12.52 -7.61 -2.19
N PHE A 344 12.62 -7.75 -0.87
CA PHE A 344 13.39 -6.85 -0.01
C PHE A 344 14.05 -7.61 1.14
N THR A 345 15.25 -7.17 1.56
CA THR A 345 15.91 -7.72 2.74
C THR A 345 15.15 -7.34 4.00
N LEU A 346 14.86 -8.33 4.85
CA LEU A 346 14.16 -8.13 6.12
C LEU A 346 15.07 -7.40 7.12
N PRO A 347 14.53 -6.49 7.95
CA PRO A 347 15.35 -5.75 8.94
C PRO A 347 15.91 -6.65 10.03
N HIS A 348 15.21 -7.74 10.35
CA HIS A 348 15.65 -8.80 11.23
C HIS A 348 14.79 -10.05 11.04
N ALA A 349 15.30 -11.22 11.43
CA ALA A 349 14.55 -12.48 11.35
C ALA A 349 13.36 -12.58 12.33
N MET A 350 13.09 -11.60 13.19
CA MET A 350 11.95 -11.66 14.13
C MET A 350 10.63 -11.13 13.56
N VAL A 351 10.61 -10.65 12.30
CA VAL A 351 9.34 -10.30 11.64
C VAL A 351 8.47 -11.55 11.43
N PRO A 352 7.13 -11.43 11.43
CA PRO A 352 6.23 -12.52 11.11
C PRO A 352 6.08 -12.75 9.59
N VAL A 353 5.84 -14.01 9.22
CA VAL A 353 5.27 -14.40 7.94
C VAL A 353 3.85 -13.87 7.82
N VAL A 354 3.55 -13.20 6.70
CA VAL A 354 2.26 -12.56 6.41
C VAL A 354 1.69 -13.04 5.07
N LYS A 355 0.46 -12.65 4.73
CA LYS A 355 -0.20 -13.03 3.46
C LYS A 355 0.66 -12.75 2.20
N ALA A 356 1.55 -11.76 2.25
CA ALA A 356 2.49 -11.41 1.17
C ALA A 356 3.75 -12.31 1.08
N THR A 357 4.10 -13.06 2.12
CA THR A 357 5.37 -13.81 2.21
C THR A 357 5.30 -15.09 1.37
N ASN A 358 5.64 -15.00 0.09
CA ASN A 358 5.68 -16.15 -0.84
C ASN A 358 7.02 -16.88 -0.84
N CYS A 359 8.12 -16.18 -0.58
CA CYS A 359 9.47 -16.74 -0.50
C CYS A 359 10.28 -16.08 0.62
N LEU A 360 11.21 -16.86 1.19
CA LEU A 360 12.26 -16.46 2.11
C LEU A 360 13.60 -16.95 1.53
N LEU A 361 14.16 -16.13 0.63
CA LEU A 361 15.44 -16.37 -0.04
C LEU A 361 16.58 -15.93 0.88
N SER A 362 17.48 -16.85 1.24
CA SER A 362 18.66 -16.56 2.07
C SER A 362 19.92 -17.04 1.33
N PRO A 363 20.46 -16.24 0.41
CA PRO A 363 21.52 -16.67 -0.49
C PRO A 363 22.90 -16.50 0.14
N THR A 364 23.89 -17.24 -0.36
CA THR A 364 25.31 -16.97 -0.03
C THR A 364 25.81 -15.72 -0.76
N ARG A 365 26.92 -15.14 -0.29
CA ARG A 365 27.60 -14.04 -0.98
C ARG A 365 28.18 -14.44 -2.35
N ALA A 366 28.40 -15.72 -2.60
CA ALA A 366 28.83 -16.25 -3.90
C ALA A 366 27.65 -16.38 -4.89
N GLU A 367 26.52 -16.91 -4.41
CA GLU A 367 25.29 -17.12 -5.17
C GLU A 367 24.60 -15.82 -5.58
N LEU A 368 24.43 -14.91 -4.61
CA LEU A 368 23.90 -13.57 -4.85
C LEU A 368 24.82 -12.55 -4.18
N PRO A 369 25.84 -12.02 -4.88
CA PRO A 369 26.69 -10.97 -4.34
C PRO A 369 25.89 -9.68 -4.03
N PRO A 370 26.42 -8.79 -3.19
CA PRO A 370 25.94 -7.40 -3.14
C PRO A 370 26.25 -6.72 -4.49
N PRO A 371 25.42 -5.76 -4.95
CA PRO A 371 25.80 -4.91 -6.06
C PRO A 371 27.05 -4.09 -5.70
N GLY A 372 27.85 -3.77 -6.71
CA GLY A 372 28.98 -2.87 -6.62
C GLY A 372 28.56 -1.39 -6.51
N PRO A 373 29.53 -0.47 -6.61
CA PRO A 373 29.28 0.96 -6.49
C PRO A 373 28.59 1.53 -7.74
N GLU A 374 27.51 2.30 -7.58
CA GLU A 374 26.81 3.02 -8.66
C GLU A 374 27.81 3.84 -9.51
N GLN A 375 27.87 3.53 -10.82
CA GLN A 375 28.68 4.24 -11.80
C GLN A 375 27.88 5.27 -12.58
N ALA A 376 28.57 6.17 -13.27
CA ALA A 376 27.92 7.14 -14.15
C ALA A 376 27.18 6.44 -15.32
N CYS A 377 25.96 6.90 -15.61
CA CYS A 377 25.14 6.37 -16.71
C CYS A 377 25.78 6.61 -18.08
N ILE A 378 26.24 5.54 -18.74
CA ILE A 378 26.86 5.59 -20.07
C ILE A 378 25.87 5.73 -21.24
N ARG A 379 24.56 5.85 -20.94
CA ARG A 379 23.45 6.03 -21.90
C ARG A 379 23.26 4.90 -22.95
N CYS A 380 23.72 3.69 -22.66
CA CYS A 380 23.73 2.50 -23.55
C CYS A 380 22.35 1.89 -23.94
N SER A 381 21.26 2.66 -23.91
CA SER A 381 19.83 2.31 -24.11
C SER A 381 19.23 1.16 -23.28
N ALA A 382 19.93 0.03 -23.09
CA ALA A 382 19.45 -1.28 -22.60
C ALA A 382 18.35 -1.28 -21.52
N CYS A 383 18.43 -0.36 -20.55
CA CYS A 383 17.40 -0.17 -19.53
C CYS A 383 15.98 0.12 -20.08
N ALA A 384 15.86 0.76 -21.24
CA ALA A 384 14.63 1.01 -21.96
C ALA A 384 14.21 -0.20 -22.80
N ASP A 385 15.15 -0.80 -23.53
CA ASP A 385 14.92 -1.99 -24.36
C ASP A 385 14.40 -3.19 -23.53
N ALA A 386 14.86 -3.31 -22.28
CA ALA A 386 14.38 -4.30 -21.32
C ALA A 386 13.08 -3.90 -20.58
N CYS A 387 12.49 -2.73 -20.82
CA CYS A 387 11.42 -2.19 -19.99
C CYS A 387 10.03 -2.75 -20.35
N PRO A 388 9.40 -3.61 -19.52
CA PRO A 388 8.12 -4.26 -19.83
C PRO A 388 6.90 -3.33 -19.77
N ALA A 389 7.13 -2.03 -19.55
CA ALA A 389 6.12 -0.97 -19.55
C ALA A 389 6.36 0.07 -20.66
N ASN A 390 7.37 -0.15 -21.54
CA ASN A 390 7.77 0.76 -22.62
C ASN A 390 7.93 2.23 -22.15
N LEU A 391 8.70 2.40 -21.08
CA LEU A 391 9.06 3.70 -20.50
C LEU A 391 10.48 4.10 -20.93
N LEU A 392 10.94 5.27 -20.49
CA LEU A 392 12.32 5.74 -20.65
C LEU A 392 13.04 5.80 -19.29
N PRO A 393 13.54 4.68 -18.73
CA PRO A 393 14.19 4.65 -17.42
C PRO A 393 15.36 5.62 -17.29
N GLN A 394 16.12 5.85 -18.37
CA GLN A 394 17.21 6.81 -18.35
C GLN A 394 16.73 8.23 -17.95
N GLU A 395 15.68 8.74 -18.61
CA GLU A 395 15.15 10.08 -18.32
C GLU A 395 14.43 10.13 -16.97
N LEU A 396 13.65 9.09 -16.65
CA LEU A 396 13.02 8.93 -15.34
C LEU A 396 14.04 8.96 -14.20
N TYR A 397 15.23 8.37 -14.37
CA TYR A 397 16.32 8.41 -13.39
C TYR A 397 16.88 9.82 -13.24
N TRP A 398 17.21 10.51 -14.33
CA TRP A 398 17.74 11.88 -14.26
C TRP A 398 16.76 12.83 -13.54
N TYR A 399 15.45 12.76 -13.85
CA TYR A 399 14.44 13.58 -13.17
C TYR A 399 14.18 13.15 -11.72
N SER A 400 14.12 11.84 -11.43
CA SER A 400 13.95 11.35 -10.05
C SER A 400 15.13 11.75 -9.15
N ARG A 401 16.37 11.63 -9.66
CA ARG A 401 17.60 11.99 -8.96
C ARG A 401 17.76 13.51 -8.79
N ALA A 402 17.26 14.30 -9.73
CA ALA A 402 17.22 15.76 -9.63
C ALA A 402 16.01 16.30 -8.82
N LYS A 403 15.12 15.42 -8.34
CA LYS A 403 13.81 15.76 -7.72
C LYS A 403 12.89 16.61 -8.61
N GLU A 404 13.04 16.53 -9.93
CA GLU A 404 12.17 17.20 -10.90
C GLU A 404 10.89 16.38 -11.16
N TYR A 405 10.12 16.13 -10.09
CA TYR A 405 9.05 15.14 -10.07
C TYR A 405 7.92 15.39 -11.09
N ASP A 406 7.58 16.65 -11.38
CA ASP A 406 6.59 16.98 -12.42
C ASP A 406 6.97 16.42 -13.81
N LYS A 407 8.27 16.39 -14.13
CA LYS A 407 8.79 15.85 -15.40
C LYS A 407 8.79 14.32 -15.39
N ALA A 408 9.09 13.70 -14.25
CA ALA A 408 8.98 12.26 -14.09
C ALA A 408 7.52 11.78 -14.19
N GLU A 409 6.55 12.54 -13.66
CA GLU A 409 5.12 12.27 -13.88
C GLU A 409 4.70 12.47 -15.34
N GLY A 410 5.23 13.50 -16.01
CA GLY A 410 5.06 13.70 -17.46
C GLY A 410 5.54 12.51 -18.30
N LEU A 411 6.62 11.85 -17.87
CA LEU A 411 7.14 10.59 -18.43
C LEU A 411 6.50 9.32 -17.85
N ASN A 412 5.34 9.43 -17.19
CA ASN A 412 4.54 8.31 -16.71
C ASN A 412 5.21 7.44 -15.63
N LEU A 413 5.98 8.04 -14.70
CA LEU A 413 6.61 7.34 -13.57
C LEU A 413 5.67 6.35 -12.83
N PHE A 414 4.38 6.68 -12.70
CA PHE A 414 3.40 5.83 -12.04
C PHE A 414 2.98 4.56 -12.81
N ASP A 415 3.24 4.46 -14.12
CA ASP A 415 3.05 3.22 -14.89
C ASP A 415 4.24 2.24 -14.76
N CYS A 416 5.36 2.66 -14.15
CA CYS A 416 6.47 1.77 -13.83
C CYS A 416 6.03 0.71 -12.80
N ILE A 417 6.19 -0.58 -13.13
CA ILE A 417 5.79 -1.71 -12.27
C ILE A 417 6.85 -2.14 -11.24
N GLU A 418 7.96 -1.40 -11.11
CA GLU A 418 9.02 -1.61 -10.09
C GLU A 418 9.72 -2.99 -10.14
N CYS A 419 9.64 -3.69 -11.28
CA CYS A 419 10.12 -5.06 -11.47
C CYS A 419 11.65 -5.26 -11.52
N GLY A 420 12.49 -4.24 -11.38
CA GLY A 420 13.95 -4.38 -11.39
C GLY A 420 14.63 -4.67 -12.73
N ALA A 421 13.90 -5.13 -13.76
CA ALA A 421 14.47 -5.55 -15.06
C ALA A 421 15.40 -4.51 -15.71
N CYS A 422 15.06 -3.22 -15.62
CA CYS A 422 15.88 -2.13 -16.16
C CYS A 422 17.17 -1.85 -15.37
N ALA A 423 17.22 -2.22 -14.08
CA ALA A 423 18.41 -2.12 -13.23
C ALA A 423 19.32 -3.34 -13.41
N TRP A 424 18.75 -4.54 -13.57
CA TRP A 424 19.49 -5.77 -13.86
C TRP A 424 20.37 -5.67 -15.12
N VAL A 425 19.86 -5.05 -16.19
CA VAL A 425 20.61 -4.85 -17.44
C VAL A 425 21.50 -3.60 -17.44
N CYS A 426 21.71 -2.93 -16.30
CA CYS A 426 22.44 -1.68 -16.24
C CYS A 426 23.95 -1.92 -16.03
N PRO A 427 24.83 -1.72 -17.05
CA PRO A 427 26.28 -1.90 -16.89
C PRO A 427 26.93 -0.82 -16.02
N SER A 428 26.17 0.19 -15.60
CA SER A 428 26.57 1.20 -14.61
C SER A 428 26.13 0.86 -13.18
N GLU A 429 25.50 -0.31 -12.96
CA GLU A 429 24.98 -0.79 -11.66
C GLU A 429 24.05 0.21 -10.93
N ILE A 430 23.35 1.05 -11.71
CA ILE A 430 22.47 2.09 -11.16
C ILE A 430 21.22 1.44 -10.55
N PRO A 431 20.87 1.72 -9.27
CA PRO A 431 19.69 1.17 -8.61
C PRO A 431 18.40 1.91 -9.03
N LEU A 432 18.12 1.93 -10.34
CA LEU A 432 17.05 2.71 -10.99
C LEU A 432 15.70 2.64 -10.26
N VAL A 433 15.28 1.44 -9.84
CA VAL A 433 14.00 1.21 -9.16
C VAL A 433 13.95 1.83 -7.76
N GLN A 434 15.07 1.96 -7.05
CA GLN A 434 15.11 2.65 -5.76
C GLN A 434 14.79 4.14 -5.92
N TYR A 435 15.40 4.80 -6.92
CA TYR A 435 15.08 6.18 -7.27
C TYR A 435 13.60 6.36 -7.66
N TYR A 436 13.00 5.40 -8.38
CA TYR A 436 11.56 5.46 -8.73
C TYR A 436 10.63 5.24 -7.54
N LYS A 437 10.98 4.34 -6.62
CA LYS A 437 10.22 4.12 -5.38
C LYS A 437 10.21 5.40 -4.54
N ILE A 438 11.39 5.97 -4.28
CA ILE A 438 11.56 7.25 -3.56
C ILE A 438 10.75 8.36 -4.25
N ALA A 439 10.93 8.57 -5.57
CA ALA A 439 10.21 9.61 -6.29
C ALA A 439 8.68 9.45 -6.22
N LYS A 440 8.16 8.22 -6.35
CA LYS A 440 6.72 7.95 -6.20
C LYS A 440 6.23 8.24 -4.79
N ASP A 441 7.01 7.91 -3.76
CA ASP A 441 6.64 8.11 -2.36
C ASP A 441 6.69 9.59 -1.96
N ASP A 442 7.72 10.35 -2.36
CA ASP A 442 7.78 11.81 -2.23
C ASP A 442 6.54 12.47 -2.88
N ILE A 443 6.14 12.03 -4.10
CA ILE A 443 4.93 12.55 -4.78
C ILE A 443 3.64 12.14 -4.03
N ARG A 444 3.55 10.91 -3.53
CA ARG A 444 2.40 10.42 -2.74
C ARG A 444 2.26 11.22 -1.44
N GLU A 445 3.36 11.52 -0.76
CA GLU A 445 3.37 12.34 0.46
C GLU A 445 2.98 13.79 0.17
N ALA A 446 3.59 14.43 -0.83
CA ALA A 446 3.24 15.79 -1.24
C ALA A 446 1.76 15.93 -1.62
N ARG A 447 1.20 14.95 -2.35
CA ARG A 447 -0.25 14.89 -2.64
C ARG A 447 -1.09 14.71 -1.37
N ALA A 448 -0.69 13.81 -0.48
CA ALA A 448 -1.39 13.59 0.78
C ALA A 448 -1.32 14.82 1.71
N GLU A 449 -0.25 15.61 1.68
CA GLU A 449 -0.16 16.89 2.40
C GLU A 449 -1.04 17.96 1.74
N ALA A 450 -0.99 18.12 0.41
CA ALA A 450 -1.86 19.05 -0.32
C ALA A 450 -3.36 18.76 -0.05
N GLU A 451 -3.77 17.49 -0.06
CA GLU A 451 -5.14 17.11 0.31
C GLU A 451 -5.47 17.42 1.79
N LYS A 452 -4.53 17.26 2.73
CA LYS A 452 -4.74 17.62 4.14
C LYS A 452 -4.87 19.13 4.29
N ALA A 453 -4.06 19.91 3.59
CA ALA A 453 -4.09 21.37 3.59
C ALA A 453 -5.41 21.90 3.01
N GLU A 454 -5.86 21.39 1.86
CA GLU A 454 -7.13 21.78 1.25
C GLU A 454 -8.34 21.35 2.13
N ARG A 455 -8.33 20.14 2.71
CA ARG A 455 -9.35 19.75 3.71
C ARG A 455 -9.33 20.63 4.97
N ALA A 456 -8.17 21.14 5.38
CA ALA A 456 -8.04 22.06 6.51
C ALA A 456 -8.57 23.46 6.16
N LYS A 457 -8.26 23.97 4.96
CA LYS A 457 -8.80 25.22 4.41
C LYS A 457 -10.32 25.17 4.32
N GLN A 458 -10.90 24.13 3.72
CA GLN A 458 -12.36 23.95 3.64
C GLN A 458 -13.02 23.91 5.03
N ARG A 459 -12.37 23.30 6.03
CA ARG A 459 -12.84 23.32 7.44
C ARG A 459 -12.73 24.69 8.08
N PHE A 460 -11.73 25.50 7.73
CA PHE A 460 -11.58 26.88 8.19
C PHE A 460 -12.65 27.78 7.57
N GLU A 461 -12.82 27.73 6.24
CA GLU A 461 -13.83 28.48 5.49
C GLU A 461 -15.25 28.14 5.97
N ALA A 462 -15.57 26.85 6.15
CA ALA A 462 -16.87 26.43 6.69
C ALA A 462 -17.11 26.90 8.14
N LYS A 463 -16.05 27.03 8.96
CA LYS A 463 -16.13 27.60 10.31
C LYS A 463 -16.35 29.11 10.25
N GLN A 464 -15.63 29.83 9.38
CA GLN A 464 -15.77 31.27 9.19
C GLN A 464 -17.18 31.63 8.68
N ALA A 465 -17.64 30.97 7.61
CA ALA A 465 -18.99 31.14 7.09
C ALA A 465 -20.10 30.78 8.11
N ARG A 466 -19.82 29.91 9.09
CA ARG A 466 -20.75 29.70 10.22
C ARG A 466 -20.73 30.87 11.20
N PHE A 467 -19.55 31.36 11.60
CA PHE A 467 -19.42 32.51 12.49
C PHE A 467 -20.00 33.79 11.90
N GLU A 468 -19.85 34.01 10.59
CA GLU A 468 -20.44 35.14 9.87
C GLU A 468 -21.97 35.06 9.82
N ARG A 469 -22.55 33.86 9.63
CA ARG A 469 -24.00 33.65 9.76
C ARG A 469 -24.50 33.80 11.19
N GLU A 470 -23.77 33.32 12.19
CA GLU A 470 -24.08 33.51 13.62
C GLU A 470 -24.05 35.00 13.99
N LYS A 471 -23.07 35.76 13.48
CA LYS A 471 -22.98 37.22 13.61
C LYS A 471 -24.15 37.94 12.91
N ALA A 472 -24.38 37.66 11.62
CA ALA A 472 -25.46 38.29 10.86
C ALA A 472 -26.84 38.00 11.46
N ALA A 473 -27.10 36.76 11.92
CA ALA A 473 -28.33 36.40 12.60
C ALA A 473 -28.45 37.01 14.01
N ARG A 474 -27.35 37.45 14.63
CA ARG A 474 -27.38 38.25 15.86
C ARG A 474 -27.66 39.72 15.56
N GLU A 475 -27.01 40.28 14.54
CA GLU A 475 -27.22 41.67 14.10
C GLU A 475 -28.66 41.88 13.59
N ALA A 476 -29.20 40.95 12.80
CA ALA A 476 -30.61 40.93 12.39
C ALA A 476 -31.57 40.94 13.60
N ARG A 477 -31.39 40.04 14.58
CA ARG A 477 -32.22 40.03 15.80
C ARG A 477 -32.10 41.30 16.64
N HIS A 478 -30.93 41.93 16.69
CA HIS A 478 -30.78 43.25 17.34
C HIS A 478 -31.50 44.36 16.55
N ALA A 479 -31.49 44.31 15.22
CA ALA A 479 -32.18 45.26 14.35
C ALA A 479 -33.71 45.09 14.38
N GLU A 480 -34.21 43.86 14.31
CA GLU A 480 -35.63 43.51 14.48
C GLU A 480 -36.15 43.99 15.83
N ALA A 481 -35.46 43.67 16.92
CA ALA A 481 -35.85 44.14 18.26
C ALA A 481 -35.77 45.66 18.39
N ALA A 482 -34.88 46.34 17.66
CA ALA A 482 -34.83 47.80 17.60
C ALA A 482 -35.98 48.40 16.78
N ALA A 483 -36.36 47.78 15.66
CA ALA A 483 -37.50 48.18 14.84
C ALA A 483 -38.83 47.98 15.60
N GLN A 484 -39.01 46.85 16.27
CA GLN A 484 -40.16 46.58 17.15
C GLN A 484 -40.25 47.62 18.27
N ARG A 485 -39.13 47.98 18.93
CA ARG A 485 -39.12 49.07 19.93
C ARG A 485 -39.54 50.42 19.32
N ARG A 486 -39.06 50.78 18.13
CA ARG A 486 -39.48 52.02 17.45
C ARG A 486 -40.96 52.01 17.06
N GLN A 487 -41.48 50.88 16.57
CA GLN A 487 -42.91 50.73 16.23
C GLN A 487 -43.79 50.82 17.47
N ALA A 488 -43.40 50.19 18.59
CA ALA A 488 -44.11 50.31 19.86
C ALA A 488 -44.10 51.75 20.42
N MET A 489 -42.96 52.46 20.32
CA MET A 489 -42.86 53.89 20.70
C MET A 489 -43.77 54.78 19.83
N ALA A 490 -43.76 54.57 18.51
CA ALA A 490 -44.57 55.34 17.57
C ALA A 490 -46.08 55.10 17.76
N ALA A 491 -46.48 53.84 18.00
CA ALA A 491 -47.86 53.49 18.34
C ALA A 491 -48.31 54.05 19.70
N ALA A 492 -47.38 54.39 20.60
CA ALA A 492 -47.64 55.06 21.88
C ALA A 492 -47.61 56.60 21.79
N GLY A 493 -47.38 57.19 20.61
CA GLY A 493 -47.44 58.64 20.38
C GLY A 493 -46.28 59.47 20.96
N GLY A 494 -45.15 58.83 21.31
CA GLY A 494 -43.98 59.53 21.86
C GLY A 494 -42.97 59.99 20.80
N GLU A 495 -42.42 61.19 20.97
CA GLU A 495 -41.28 61.68 20.17
C GLU A 495 -40.01 60.83 20.38
N ASP A 496 -39.18 60.68 19.36
CA ASP A 496 -37.96 59.84 19.42
C ASP A 496 -36.93 60.42 20.41
N PRO A 497 -36.61 59.72 21.52
CA PRO A 497 -35.63 60.21 22.49
C PRO A 497 -34.20 60.28 21.92
N VAL A 498 -33.89 59.59 20.81
CA VAL A 498 -32.59 59.71 20.12
C VAL A 498 -32.53 61.01 19.33
N ALA A 499 -33.61 61.40 18.64
CA ALA A 499 -33.70 62.70 17.99
C ALA A 499 -33.68 63.84 19.02
N ALA A 500 -34.42 63.70 20.13
CA ALA A 500 -34.40 64.66 21.23
C ALA A 500 -33.01 64.74 21.92
N ALA A 501 -32.28 63.63 22.05
CA ALA A 501 -30.91 63.62 22.58
C ALA A 501 -29.93 64.32 21.63
N LEU A 502 -30.01 64.06 20.32
CA LEU A 502 -29.19 64.75 19.31
C LEU A 502 -29.49 66.25 19.26
N ALA A 503 -30.77 66.64 19.36
CA ALA A 503 -31.17 68.05 19.49
C ALA A 503 -30.62 68.70 20.77
N ARG A 504 -30.65 67.98 21.92
CA ARG A 504 -30.06 68.45 23.20
C ARG A 504 -28.53 68.52 23.19
N ILE A 505 -27.84 67.69 22.39
CA ILE A 505 -26.39 67.79 22.18
C ILE A 505 -26.07 69.01 21.31
N LYS A 506 -26.81 69.21 20.21
CA LYS A 506 -26.64 70.37 19.33
C LYS A 506 -26.90 71.69 20.06
N ALA A 507 -28.02 71.79 20.79
CA ALA A 507 -28.33 72.91 21.67
C ALA A 507 -27.36 73.09 22.86
N LYS A 508 -26.47 72.13 23.15
CA LYS A 508 -25.34 72.29 24.08
C LYS A 508 -24.04 72.74 23.40
N GLN A 509 -23.90 72.54 22.10
CA GLN A 509 -22.77 73.08 21.31
C GLN A 509 -23.03 74.53 20.90
N ASP A 510 -24.28 74.90 20.64
CA ASP A 510 -24.69 76.25 20.28
C ASP A 510 -24.75 77.24 21.47
N ALA A 511 -24.37 76.82 22.69
CA ALA A 511 -24.67 77.54 23.94
C ALA A 511 -23.52 77.61 24.98
N ALA A 512 -22.30 77.99 24.56
CA ALA A 512 -21.25 78.43 25.51
C ALA A 512 -20.14 79.30 24.85
N PRO A 513 -19.95 80.57 25.26
CA PRO A 513 -18.73 81.32 25.01
C PRO A 513 -17.71 81.19 26.17
N VAL A 514 -16.50 80.71 25.85
CA VAL A 514 -15.19 80.96 26.49
C VAL A 514 -15.10 80.97 28.04
N GLY A 515 -14.42 79.98 28.65
CA GLY A 515 -14.21 79.97 30.11
C GLY A 515 -13.29 78.91 30.75
N ALA A 516 -12.01 78.87 30.37
CA ALA A 516 -10.86 78.32 31.13
C ALA A 516 -10.71 76.79 31.43
N SER A 517 -9.43 76.38 31.47
CA SER A 517 -8.79 75.18 32.04
C SER A 517 -9.24 73.79 31.59
N GLU A 518 -8.35 73.12 30.86
CA GLU A 518 -8.30 71.66 30.79
C GLU A 518 -7.93 71.06 32.16
N LEU A 519 -8.55 69.93 32.52
CA LEU A 519 -8.09 69.02 33.57
C LEU A 519 -8.37 67.58 33.10
N ALA A 520 -7.37 66.94 32.50
CA ALA A 520 -7.45 65.54 32.16
C ALA A 520 -7.46 64.68 33.45
N PRO A 521 -8.27 63.60 33.53
CA PRO A 521 -8.28 62.74 34.70
C PRO A 521 -6.95 62.00 34.82
N ASP A 522 -6.20 62.25 35.91
CA ASP A 522 -4.89 61.67 36.10
C ASP A 522 -4.96 60.14 36.32
N ASN A 523 -4.50 59.39 35.32
CA ASN A 523 -4.43 57.93 35.35
C ASN A 523 -3.04 57.41 35.76
N SER A 524 -2.11 58.29 36.18
CA SER A 524 -0.74 57.95 36.60
C SER A 524 -0.72 56.81 37.63
N ALA A 525 -1.57 56.88 38.65
CA ALA A 525 -1.68 55.88 39.72
C ALA A 525 -2.05 54.48 39.19
N MET A 526 -2.95 54.38 38.20
CA MET A 526 -3.32 53.10 37.59
C MET A 526 -2.23 52.56 36.66
N ILE A 527 -1.47 53.43 35.99
CA ILE A 527 -0.32 53.04 35.17
C ILE A 527 0.80 52.50 36.08
N ALA A 528 1.15 53.23 37.14
CA ALA A 528 2.14 52.82 38.15
C ALA A 528 1.76 51.49 38.82
N ALA A 529 0.51 51.31 39.24
CA ALA A 529 0.04 50.04 39.83
C ALA A 529 0.12 48.85 38.85
N ARG A 530 -0.12 49.10 37.56
CA ARG A 530 -0.01 48.08 36.50
C ARG A 530 1.45 47.73 36.18
N GLU A 531 2.35 48.72 36.23
CA GLU A 531 3.78 48.54 36.02
C GLU A 531 4.44 47.83 37.21
N ALA A 532 4.08 48.19 38.44
CA ALA A 532 4.53 47.49 39.66
C ALA A 532 4.16 46.00 39.62
N ARG A 533 2.91 45.64 39.32
CA ARG A 533 2.49 44.23 39.13
C ARG A 533 3.26 43.52 38.01
N LYS A 534 3.64 44.22 36.94
CA LYS A 534 4.43 43.67 35.84
C LYS A 534 5.87 43.39 36.28
N GLN A 535 6.50 44.30 37.04
CA GLN A 535 7.82 44.10 37.61
C GLN A 535 7.83 42.99 38.67
N GLU A 536 6.83 42.94 39.57
CA GLU A 536 6.66 41.86 40.56
C GLU A 536 6.53 40.48 39.88
N ALA A 537 5.73 40.37 38.81
CA ALA A 537 5.58 39.14 38.05
C ALA A 537 6.87 38.72 37.30
N ILE A 538 7.70 39.69 36.89
CA ILE A 538 9.03 39.44 36.30
C ILE A 538 10.03 38.99 37.38
N ALA A 539 10.09 39.67 38.52
CA ALA A 539 10.94 39.30 39.65
C ALA A 539 10.60 37.90 40.19
N ARG A 540 9.31 37.58 40.33
CA ARG A 540 8.84 36.24 40.73
C ARG A 540 9.16 35.16 39.69
N ARG A 541 9.22 35.50 38.40
CA ARG A 541 9.71 34.59 37.34
C ARG A 541 11.23 34.42 37.38
N ALA A 542 11.99 35.49 37.63
CA ALA A 542 13.44 35.43 37.76
C ALA A 542 13.87 34.60 38.97
N ALA A 543 13.27 34.84 40.15
CA ALA A 543 13.51 34.04 41.35
C ALA A 543 13.20 32.55 41.13
N LYS A 544 12.09 32.24 40.44
CA LYS A 544 11.70 30.86 40.09
C LYS A 544 12.51 30.26 38.92
N ALA A 545 13.41 31.01 38.31
CA ALA A 545 14.39 30.52 37.34
C ALA A 545 15.81 30.40 37.94
N ALA A 546 16.12 31.17 38.99
CA ALA A 546 17.37 31.09 39.73
C ALA A 546 17.40 29.95 40.78
N ALA A 547 16.24 29.66 41.41
CA ALA A 547 16.11 28.57 42.37
C ALA A 547 15.86 27.22 41.66
N GLY A 548 16.91 26.63 41.09
CA GLY A 548 16.87 25.29 40.50
C GLY A 548 17.48 24.21 41.41
N GLU A 549 16.63 23.39 42.02
CA GLU A 549 16.89 22.06 42.61
C GLU A 549 15.50 21.37 42.86
N PRO A 550 15.40 20.04 43.05
CA PRO A 550 14.15 19.29 42.82
C PRO A 550 13.22 19.19 44.04
N GLY A 551 11.93 19.41 43.82
CA GLY A 551 10.87 19.17 44.81
C GLY A 551 10.36 17.73 44.79
N SER A 552 10.29 17.11 45.97
CA SER A 552 9.66 15.80 46.21
C SER A 552 8.12 15.89 46.22
N VAL A 553 7.45 14.72 46.23
CA VAL A 553 5.98 14.62 46.10
C VAL A 553 5.30 14.47 47.45
N GLN A 554 4.52 15.48 47.85
CA GLN A 554 3.24 15.38 48.58
C GLN A 554 2.54 16.75 48.45
N ALA A 555 1.40 16.92 47.77
CA ALA A 555 0.09 16.26 47.88
C ALA A 555 -0.79 16.86 48.98
N ASP A 556 -1.38 18.02 48.67
CA ASP A 556 -2.74 18.35 49.14
C ASP A 556 -3.43 19.30 48.13
N ALA A 557 -4.77 19.26 48.04
CA ALA A 557 -5.52 20.02 47.04
C ALA A 557 -7.00 20.25 47.42
N PRO A 558 -7.56 21.42 47.07
CA PRO A 558 -8.87 21.44 46.38
C PRO A 558 -8.79 21.96 44.94
N ALA A 559 -9.83 21.71 44.14
CA ALA A 559 -9.81 21.85 42.68
C ALA A 559 -10.46 23.14 42.13
N ALA A 560 -9.98 23.59 40.96
CA ALA A 560 -10.76 24.38 39.99
C ALA A 560 -10.20 24.26 38.55
N ASP A 561 -11.12 24.16 37.57
CA ASP A 561 -11.03 24.31 36.11
C ASP A 561 -9.94 23.63 35.24
N GLY A 562 -10.43 22.91 34.22
CA GLY A 562 -9.65 22.01 33.35
C GLY A 562 -9.22 22.54 31.97
N GLN A 563 -9.10 23.86 31.76
CA GLN A 563 -8.68 24.39 30.45
C GLN A 563 -7.16 24.39 30.23
N ASP A 564 -6.35 24.64 31.28
CA ASP A 564 -4.89 24.73 31.12
C ASP A 564 -4.18 23.36 31.10
N ALA A 565 -4.79 22.30 31.64
CA ALA A 565 -4.27 20.93 31.51
C ALA A 565 -4.03 20.53 30.04
N LYS A 566 -4.90 20.96 29.13
CA LYS A 566 -4.79 20.66 27.69
C LYS A 566 -3.68 21.48 27.01
N LYS A 567 -3.43 22.72 27.45
CA LYS A 567 -2.26 23.51 27.01
C LYS A 567 -0.96 22.93 27.56
N ALA A 568 -0.94 22.52 28.83
CA ALA A 568 0.22 21.89 29.47
C ALA A 568 0.60 20.58 28.78
N ALA A 569 -0.38 19.73 28.43
CA ALA A 569 -0.14 18.51 27.66
C ALA A 569 0.46 18.78 26.27
N ILE A 570 -0.06 19.80 25.55
CA ILE A 570 0.47 20.20 24.23
C ILE A 570 1.89 20.78 24.36
N ALA A 571 2.15 21.61 25.38
CA ALA A 571 3.48 22.15 25.66
C ALA A 571 4.49 21.04 26.03
N ALA A 572 4.08 20.05 26.83
CA ALA A 572 4.90 18.90 27.18
C ALA A 572 5.17 18.00 25.96
N ALA A 573 4.19 17.81 25.08
CA ALA A 573 4.38 17.09 23.81
C ALA A 573 5.36 17.82 22.88
N LEU A 574 5.24 19.14 22.74
CA LEU A 574 6.16 19.97 21.96
C LEU A 574 7.58 20.00 22.57
N ALA A 575 7.70 20.01 23.90
CA ALA A 575 8.98 19.93 24.59
C ALA A 575 9.65 18.56 24.36
N ARG A 576 8.90 17.46 24.47
CA ARG A 576 9.39 16.10 24.17
C ARG A 576 9.76 15.94 22.69
N ALA A 577 8.99 16.53 21.77
CA ALA A 577 9.32 16.54 20.35
C ALA A 577 10.60 17.36 20.05
N LYS A 578 10.79 18.52 20.69
CA LYS A 578 12.03 19.29 20.59
C LYS A 578 13.23 18.54 21.18
N ALA A 579 13.09 17.93 22.36
CA ALA A 579 14.15 17.14 22.97
C ALA A 579 14.55 15.95 22.09
N LYS A 580 13.59 15.20 21.54
CA LYS A 580 13.89 14.07 20.63
C LYS A 580 14.50 14.53 19.30
N LYS A 581 14.15 15.73 18.79
CA LYS A 581 14.76 16.34 17.59
C LYS A 581 16.11 17.04 17.86
N ALA A 582 16.60 17.02 19.10
CA ALA A 582 17.91 17.58 19.49
C ALA A 582 18.93 16.51 19.89
N ALA A 583 18.62 15.22 19.71
CA ALA A 583 19.43 14.08 20.17
C ALA A 583 19.95 13.17 19.02
N GLN A 584 19.81 13.61 17.77
CA GLN A 584 20.28 12.95 16.53
C GLN A 584 20.53 14.08 15.50
N GLU A 585 21.70 14.30 14.89
CA GLU A 585 23.05 13.69 14.99
C GLU A 585 24.12 14.82 14.82
N PRO A 586 25.39 14.57 14.43
CA PRO A 586 26.50 14.19 15.31
C PRO A 586 27.62 15.25 15.41
N GLY A 587 28.54 15.12 16.37
CA GLY A 587 29.71 15.99 16.53
C GLY A 587 30.80 15.39 17.44
N GLU A 588 32.08 15.71 17.18
CA GLU A 588 33.26 14.92 17.58
C GLU A 588 34.31 15.73 18.40
N ALA A 589 34.66 15.26 19.60
CA ALA A 589 35.87 15.56 20.42
C ALA A 589 35.85 14.61 21.67
N ALA A 590 36.91 13.97 22.20
CA ALA A 590 38.32 14.36 22.49
C ALA A 590 38.44 15.19 23.82
N ALA A 591 39.46 15.05 24.70
CA ALA A 591 40.79 14.39 24.61
C ALA A 591 41.51 14.17 26.00
N VAL A 592 42.55 13.30 26.02
CA VAL A 592 43.82 13.26 26.85
C VAL A 592 43.77 13.29 28.41
N ASP A 593 44.83 12.99 29.21
CA ASP A 593 46.30 12.99 28.99
C ASP A 593 47.15 12.00 29.86
N SER A 594 48.48 11.93 29.60
CA SER A 594 49.54 11.06 30.21
C SER A 594 50.59 11.85 31.04
N PRO A 595 51.76 11.28 31.49
CA PRO A 595 53.00 11.27 30.64
C PRO A 595 54.17 10.27 30.97
N ALA A 596 55.19 10.24 30.06
CA ALA A 596 56.64 9.91 30.25
C ALA A 596 57.11 8.42 30.44
N ALA A 597 58.29 7.92 29.98
CA ALA A 597 59.45 8.47 29.23
C ALA A 597 60.19 7.41 28.32
N ALA A 598 61.21 7.80 27.54
CA ALA A 598 61.99 6.99 26.54
C ALA A 598 63.51 6.85 26.90
N PRO A 599 64.49 6.31 26.07
CA PRO A 599 64.83 6.57 24.63
C PRO A 599 64.89 5.29 23.73
N GLN A 600 64.77 5.27 22.37
CA GLN A 600 65.42 5.97 21.23
C GLN A 600 66.80 5.41 20.78
N PRO A 601 67.26 5.61 19.52
CA PRO A 601 66.64 6.30 18.36
C PRO A 601 66.01 5.28 17.36
N ASP A 602 65.67 5.51 16.08
CA ASP A 602 65.62 6.61 15.07
C ASP A 602 64.58 6.17 13.97
N SER A 603 64.20 6.83 12.84
CA SER A 603 64.47 8.13 12.18
C SER A 603 63.34 8.49 11.18
N ALA A 604 63.37 9.71 10.61
CA ALA A 604 62.72 10.22 9.36
C ALA A 604 61.55 9.41 8.71
N ALA A 605 60.27 9.84 8.77
CA ALA A 605 59.61 10.97 8.04
C ALA A 605 59.15 10.60 6.59
N ASP A 606 58.01 11.04 6.03
CA ASP A 606 57.12 12.19 6.35
C ASP A 606 55.60 11.91 6.02
N ALA A 607 54.75 12.94 5.90
CA ALA A 607 53.29 12.92 6.17
C ALA A 607 52.27 12.63 5.03
N ASP A 608 51.00 12.39 5.42
CA ASP A 608 49.81 12.26 4.54
C ASP A 608 49.33 13.63 3.98
N PRO A 609 49.02 13.78 2.67
CA PRO A 609 48.78 15.11 2.08
C PRO A 609 47.39 15.73 2.32
N LYS A 610 46.39 14.96 2.78
CA LYS A 610 44.97 15.27 2.47
C LYS A 610 44.40 16.48 3.21
N LYS A 611 44.86 16.76 4.43
CA LYS A 611 44.34 17.84 5.28
C LYS A 611 44.90 19.22 4.89
N ALA A 612 46.15 19.28 4.43
CA ALA A 612 46.80 20.51 3.97
C ALA A 612 46.22 21.02 2.64
N ALA A 613 45.91 20.12 1.71
CA ALA A 613 45.36 20.46 0.40
C ALA A 613 44.05 21.27 0.48
N ILE A 614 43.16 20.90 1.41
CA ILE A 614 41.85 21.57 1.60
C ILE A 614 42.02 22.98 2.19
N ALA A 615 42.91 23.14 3.19
CA ALA A 615 43.24 24.45 3.74
C ALA A 615 43.87 25.38 2.68
N ALA A 616 44.81 24.85 1.87
CA ALA A 616 45.42 25.58 0.77
C ALA A 616 44.41 25.97 -0.32
N ALA A 617 43.45 25.10 -0.65
CA ALA A 617 42.39 25.39 -1.62
C ALA A 617 41.47 26.53 -1.14
N ILE A 618 41.06 26.51 0.13
CA ILE A 618 40.20 27.56 0.72
C ILE A 618 40.94 28.90 0.83
N ALA A 619 42.23 28.88 1.17
CA ALA A 619 43.08 30.07 1.16
C ALA A 619 43.22 30.67 -0.25
N ARG A 620 43.52 29.83 -1.26
CA ARG A 620 43.61 30.24 -2.68
C ARG A 620 42.28 30.77 -3.22
N ALA A 621 41.15 30.18 -2.83
CA ALA A 621 39.82 30.65 -3.21
C ALA A 621 39.46 32.02 -2.60
N LYS A 622 39.93 32.33 -1.38
CA LYS A 622 39.77 33.67 -0.78
C LYS A 622 40.72 34.70 -1.41
N ALA A 623 41.99 34.34 -1.64
CA ALA A 623 42.97 35.23 -2.28
C ALA A 623 42.56 35.61 -3.71
N LYS A 624 42.04 34.66 -4.50
CA LYS A 624 41.60 34.88 -5.90
C LYS A 624 40.31 35.73 -6.03
N LYS A 625 39.78 36.28 -4.92
CA LYS A 625 38.61 37.18 -4.93
C LYS A 625 38.93 38.61 -4.46
N ALA A 626 40.22 38.93 -4.28
CA ALA A 626 40.69 40.22 -3.74
C ALA A 626 41.88 40.82 -4.52
N ALA A 627 42.11 40.38 -5.77
CA ALA A 627 43.17 40.87 -6.64
C ALA A 627 42.69 41.00 -8.11
N SER A 628 43.41 41.80 -8.91
CA SER A 628 43.20 42.10 -10.34
C SER A 628 41.85 42.71 -10.74
N THR A 629 41.61 43.95 -10.30
CA THR A 629 41.32 45.02 -11.27
C THR A 629 42.64 45.49 -11.88
N GLN A 630 42.67 45.86 -13.17
CA GLN A 630 43.89 46.17 -13.97
C GLN A 630 44.81 44.94 -14.16
N GLY A 631 45.63 44.83 -15.21
CA GLY A 631 45.83 45.70 -16.39
C GLY A 631 46.58 44.91 -17.51
N ASP A 632 46.80 45.54 -18.67
CA ASP A 632 47.28 44.90 -19.92
C ASP A 632 48.83 44.82 -20.08
N GLU A 633 49.24 44.21 -21.21
CA GLU A 633 50.57 44.17 -21.86
C GLU A 633 51.68 43.32 -21.18
N ALA A 634 52.50 42.47 -21.84
CA ALA A 634 53.07 42.38 -23.21
C ALA A 634 54.33 43.27 -23.41
N ALA A 635 55.39 42.87 -24.14
CA ALA A 635 55.86 41.57 -24.67
C ALA A 635 57.36 41.72 -25.13
N ALA A 636 57.81 40.89 -26.09
CA ALA A 636 59.12 40.91 -26.80
C ALA A 636 60.33 40.32 -26.02
N ASP A 637 61.38 39.79 -26.67
CA ASP A 637 61.67 39.68 -28.13
C ASP A 637 62.44 38.39 -28.49
N SER A 638 62.54 38.02 -29.78
CA SER A 638 63.35 36.88 -30.28
C SER A 638 63.61 36.89 -31.80
N PRO A 639 64.89 36.81 -32.24
CA PRO A 639 65.27 36.47 -33.62
C PRO A 639 66.19 35.23 -33.73
N VAL A 640 66.39 34.57 -34.87
CA VAL A 640 65.51 34.17 -36.00
C VAL A 640 66.33 33.28 -36.94
N GLY A 641 65.73 32.20 -37.47
CA GLY A 641 66.25 31.45 -38.61
C GLY A 641 66.68 29.99 -38.32
N ALA A 642 66.42 29.02 -39.19
CA ALA A 642 65.60 29.03 -40.42
C ALA A 642 65.26 27.57 -40.83
N PRO A 643 64.25 27.30 -41.69
CA PRO A 643 63.38 28.26 -42.38
C PRO A 643 61.86 28.07 -42.12
N GLN A 644 61.16 29.22 -42.00
CA GLN A 644 59.81 29.48 -42.55
C GLN A 644 58.65 28.53 -42.13
N SER A 645 57.65 28.96 -41.36
CA SER A 645 57.40 30.32 -40.82
C SER A 645 56.40 30.34 -39.66
N ASP A 646 56.81 30.90 -38.52
CA ASP A 646 55.96 31.59 -37.54
C ASP A 646 55.34 32.87 -38.15
N PRO A 647 54.36 33.58 -37.52
CA PRO A 647 53.93 33.49 -36.12
C PRO A 647 52.40 33.45 -35.89
N ALA A 648 51.98 33.68 -34.66
CA ALA A 648 50.58 33.65 -34.21
C ALA A 648 49.74 34.88 -34.62
N ALA A 649 48.52 34.62 -35.10
CA ALA A 649 47.31 35.41 -34.81
C ALA A 649 46.06 34.63 -35.30
N ASP A 650 45.08 34.37 -34.42
CA ASP A 650 43.75 35.02 -34.45
C ASP A 650 42.86 34.57 -33.26
N ALA A 651 41.75 35.27 -33.03
CA ALA A 651 40.76 34.97 -32.00
C ALA A 651 39.55 34.16 -32.56
N ASP A 652 39.62 32.83 -32.51
CA ASP A 652 38.58 31.95 -33.07
C ASP A 652 37.26 31.98 -32.26
N PRO A 653 36.08 32.15 -32.90
CA PRO A 653 35.19 33.23 -32.50
C PRO A 653 33.96 32.75 -31.75
N LYS A 654 33.91 31.49 -31.32
CA LYS A 654 32.67 30.81 -30.89
C LYS A 654 31.90 31.55 -29.79
N LYS A 655 32.57 32.22 -28.83
CA LYS A 655 31.89 32.99 -27.78
C LYS A 655 31.20 34.25 -28.33
N ALA A 656 31.85 34.97 -29.25
CA ALA A 656 31.27 36.14 -29.92
C ALA A 656 30.18 35.72 -30.92
N ALA A 657 30.40 34.63 -31.68
CA ALA A 657 29.43 34.07 -32.60
C ALA A 657 28.16 33.57 -31.89
N ILE A 658 28.28 32.92 -30.72
CA ILE A 658 27.12 32.51 -29.91
C ILE A 658 26.38 33.72 -29.33
N ALA A 659 27.09 34.74 -28.83
CA ALA A 659 26.46 35.98 -28.36
C ALA A 659 25.71 36.70 -29.51
N ALA A 660 26.33 36.81 -30.69
CA ALA A 660 25.75 37.40 -31.89
C ALA A 660 24.58 36.56 -32.44
N ALA A 661 24.65 35.22 -32.37
CA ALA A 661 23.56 34.33 -32.76
C ALA A 661 22.36 34.45 -31.81
N ILE A 662 22.59 34.56 -30.50
CA ILE A 662 21.52 34.79 -29.50
C ILE A 662 20.92 36.19 -29.70
N ALA A 663 21.72 37.21 -30.00
CA ALA A 663 21.23 38.55 -30.35
C ALA A 663 20.40 38.54 -31.64
N ARG A 664 20.89 37.91 -32.71
CA ARG A 664 20.19 37.77 -34.00
C ARG A 664 18.91 36.92 -33.88
N ALA A 665 18.90 35.87 -33.04
CA ALA A 665 17.71 35.07 -32.76
C ALA A 665 16.65 35.85 -31.96
N LYS A 666 17.07 36.70 -31.01
CA LYS A 666 16.15 37.63 -30.33
C LYS A 666 15.62 38.70 -31.28
N ALA A 667 16.47 39.32 -32.10
CA ALA A 667 16.04 40.29 -33.11
C ALA A 667 15.07 39.68 -34.13
N LYS A 668 15.36 38.47 -34.65
CA LYS A 668 14.47 37.76 -35.59
C LYS A 668 13.13 37.35 -34.96
N LYS A 669 13.04 37.20 -33.63
CA LYS A 669 11.76 37.03 -32.93
C LYS A 669 10.95 38.32 -32.74
N VAL A 670 11.56 39.49 -32.89
CA VAL A 670 10.87 40.80 -32.82
C VAL A 670 10.49 41.30 -34.22
N ALA A 671 11.33 41.04 -35.22
CA ALA A 671 11.09 41.43 -36.61
C ALA A 671 10.07 40.55 -37.37
N GLN A 672 9.56 39.47 -36.76
CA GLN A 672 8.62 38.53 -37.41
C GLN A 672 7.16 38.73 -36.94
N ALA A 673 6.81 39.98 -36.61
CA ALA A 673 5.50 40.39 -36.10
C ALA A 673 4.92 41.61 -36.86
N GLN A 674 5.22 41.74 -38.16
CA GLN A 674 4.68 42.76 -39.08
C GLN A 674 4.81 42.29 -40.55
N GLY A 675 3.80 42.55 -41.39
CA GLY A 675 3.89 42.56 -42.85
C GLY A 675 3.51 41.28 -43.62
N ASP A 676 2.34 41.30 -44.27
CA ASP A 676 2.03 40.52 -45.49
C ASP A 676 2.58 41.23 -46.75
N ALA A 677 2.88 40.49 -47.83
CA ALA A 677 2.49 40.78 -49.23
C ALA A 677 3.22 39.92 -50.31
N ALA A 678 2.53 39.70 -51.44
CA ALA A 678 2.98 39.28 -52.80
C ALA A 678 3.69 37.91 -52.97
N VAL A 679 3.20 36.88 -53.68
CA VAL A 679 2.65 36.64 -55.06
C VAL A 679 3.71 36.51 -56.20
N THR A 680 3.82 35.29 -56.78
CA THR A 680 4.25 34.87 -58.17
C THR A 680 5.61 35.31 -58.76
N GLU A 681 6.19 34.74 -59.85
CA GLU A 681 5.87 33.58 -60.74
C GLU A 681 7.17 33.03 -61.43
N GLY A 682 7.07 31.90 -62.15
CA GLY A 682 8.03 31.43 -63.17
C GLY A 682 9.31 30.68 -62.72
N ASP A 683 9.90 29.77 -63.51
CA ASP A 683 9.40 29.19 -64.76
C ASP A 683 10.06 27.83 -65.17
N GLU A 684 9.58 27.28 -66.28
CA GLU A 684 9.97 26.11 -67.12
C GLU A 684 11.45 25.63 -67.22
N ALA A 685 11.82 24.44 -67.75
CA ALA A 685 11.15 23.13 -67.93
C ALA A 685 12.11 22.03 -68.52
N ALA A 686 11.85 20.75 -68.19
CA ALA A 686 12.24 19.52 -68.94
C ALA A 686 13.77 19.26 -69.19
N VAL A 687 14.27 18.13 -69.74
CA VAL A 687 13.68 16.88 -70.29
C VAL A 687 14.58 15.65 -69.96
N ALA A 688 13.98 14.44 -69.99
CA ALA A 688 14.60 13.14 -70.30
C ALA A 688 15.57 12.43 -69.30
N ALA A 689 15.64 11.10 -69.48
CA ALA A 689 16.44 10.09 -68.76
C ALA A 689 17.23 9.27 -69.84
N PRO A 690 18.01 8.16 -69.58
CA PRO A 690 18.03 7.29 -68.39
C PRO A 690 19.39 6.67 -67.97
N ALA A 691 19.31 5.74 -67.01
CA ALA A 691 20.16 4.53 -66.79
C ALA A 691 21.34 4.57 -65.77
N ALA A 692 21.44 3.44 -65.04
CA ALA A 692 22.54 2.89 -64.25
C ALA A 692 23.10 3.67 -63.02
N ALA A 693 23.53 2.92 -62.00
CA ALA A 693 24.21 3.39 -60.78
C ALA A 693 25.69 2.96 -60.79
N PRO A 694 26.61 3.69 -60.13
CA PRO A 694 26.80 3.54 -58.67
C PRO A 694 27.06 4.87 -57.89
N GLN A 695 27.55 4.77 -56.65
CA GLN A 695 27.77 5.83 -55.63
C GLN A 695 29.04 6.71 -55.90
N PRO A 696 29.32 7.85 -55.17
CA PRO A 696 28.77 8.30 -53.87
C PRO A 696 28.46 9.81 -53.68
N ASP A 697 28.11 10.17 -52.43
CA ASP A 697 28.20 11.48 -51.71
C ASP A 697 27.47 12.76 -52.18
N SER A 698 26.50 13.22 -51.35
CA SER A 698 26.44 14.56 -50.68
C SER A 698 25.02 15.20 -50.51
N ALA A 699 24.68 15.48 -49.24
CA ALA A 699 23.81 16.52 -48.65
C ALA A 699 22.36 16.87 -49.16
N ALA A 700 21.38 16.59 -48.29
CA ALA A 700 20.24 17.45 -47.87
C ALA A 700 19.06 17.79 -48.83
N ASP A 701 17.82 18.06 -48.39
CA ASP A 701 17.03 17.68 -47.17
C ASP A 701 15.54 18.09 -47.37
N ALA A 702 14.56 17.20 -47.15
CA ALA A 702 13.12 17.54 -47.09
C ALA A 702 12.24 16.43 -46.44
N ASP A 703 11.56 16.74 -45.34
CA ASP A 703 10.70 15.79 -44.60
C ASP A 703 9.22 15.74 -45.09
N PRO A 704 8.72 14.61 -45.63
CA PRO A 704 7.32 14.47 -46.09
C PRO A 704 6.29 14.48 -44.95
N LYS A 705 6.69 14.22 -43.70
CA LYS A 705 5.79 14.16 -42.52
C LYS A 705 5.15 15.51 -42.22
N LYS A 706 5.84 16.60 -42.57
CA LYS A 706 5.40 17.99 -42.39
C LYS A 706 4.18 18.35 -43.25
N ALA A 707 4.09 17.82 -44.47
CA ALA A 707 2.96 18.04 -45.38
C ALA A 707 1.67 17.37 -44.88
N ALA A 708 1.76 16.14 -44.37
CA ALA A 708 0.63 15.41 -43.79
C ALA A 708 0.02 16.15 -42.58
N ILE A 709 0.86 16.74 -41.72
CA ILE A 709 0.44 17.53 -40.56
C ILE A 709 -0.27 18.82 -41.00
N ALA A 710 0.24 19.52 -42.03
CA ALA A 710 -0.42 20.70 -42.58
C ALA A 710 -1.82 20.38 -43.15
N ALA A 711 -1.96 19.28 -43.90
CA ALA A 711 -3.24 18.83 -44.43
C ALA A 711 -4.26 18.46 -43.32
N ALA A 712 -3.80 17.84 -42.23
CA ALA A 712 -4.65 17.54 -41.07
C ALA A 712 -5.14 18.82 -40.36
N ILE A 713 -4.25 19.80 -40.16
CA ILE A 713 -4.59 21.08 -39.52
C ILE A 713 -5.55 21.91 -40.39
N ALA A 714 -5.39 21.90 -41.72
CA ALA A 714 -6.31 22.55 -42.65
C ALA A 714 -7.73 21.97 -42.55
N ARG A 715 -7.86 20.63 -42.55
CA ARG A 715 -9.15 19.94 -42.39
C ARG A 715 -9.79 20.21 -41.03
N ALA A 716 -8.99 20.29 -39.95
CA ALA A 716 -9.46 20.64 -38.62
C ALA A 716 -9.95 22.10 -38.52
N LYS A 717 -9.28 23.05 -39.18
CA LYS A 717 -9.74 24.45 -39.26
C LYS A 717 -11.03 24.59 -40.08
N ALA A 718 -11.11 23.97 -41.26
CA ALA A 718 -12.30 24.01 -42.10
C ALA A 718 -13.55 23.50 -41.37
N LYS A 719 -13.44 22.36 -40.67
CA LYS A 719 -14.54 21.78 -39.89
C LYS A 719 -14.95 22.63 -38.66
N LYS A 720 -14.09 23.54 -38.20
CA LYS A 720 -14.37 24.45 -37.07
C LYS A 720 -14.89 25.83 -37.53
N ALA A 721 -14.61 26.23 -38.77
CA ALA A 721 -15.19 27.42 -39.39
C ALA A 721 -16.65 27.19 -39.83
N ALA A 722 -16.94 26.02 -40.42
CA ALA A 722 -18.27 25.61 -40.88
C ALA A 722 -19.30 25.35 -39.76
N GLN A 723 -19.03 25.78 -38.52
CA GLN A 723 -19.88 25.53 -37.36
C GLN A 723 -20.13 26.81 -36.53
N ALA A 724 -19.88 28.00 -37.10
CA ALA A 724 -19.91 29.27 -36.38
C ALA A 724 -20.29 30.50 -37.25
N GLN A 725 -21.29 30.40 -38.13
CA GLN A 725 -21.98 31.54 -38.77
C GLN A 725 -23.22 31.07 -39.54
N GLY A 726 -24.32 31.86 -39.52
CA GLY A 726 -25.49 31.68 -40.39
C GLY A 726 -26.84 31.56 -39.68
N ASP A 727 -27.52 32.70 -39.49
CA ASP A 727 -28.98 32.82 -39.32
C ASP A 727 -29.41 34.20 -39.89
N GLU A 728 -30.70 34.43 -40.13
CA GLU A 728 -31.28 35.51 -41.00
C GLU A 728 -30.96 35.33 -42.51
N ALA A 729 -31.91 35.12 -43.46
CA ALA A 729 -33.11 35.86 -43.89
C ALA A 729 -32.82 36.97 -44.95
N ALA A 730 -33.69 37.32 -45.91
CA ALA A 730 -34.85 36.67 -46.58
C ALA A 730 -35.33 37.61 -47.75
N ALA A 731 -36.23 37.26 -48.68
CA ALA A 731 -36.50 36.04 -49.47
C ALA A 731 -37.62 36.38 -50.50
N ASP A 732 -37.58 35.92 -51.76
CA ASP A 732 -38.65 36.16 -52.77
C ASP A 732 -38.73 35.03 -53.84
N ASN A 733 -39.91 34.78 -54.43
CA ASN A 733 -40.23 33.52 -55.17
C ASN A 733 -41.42 33.68 -56.14
N PRO A 734 -41.51 32.92 -57.26
CA PRO A 734 -42.65 31.98 -57.35
C PRO A 734 -42.42 30.67 -58.15
N ALA A 735 -42.25 29.55 -57.45
CA ALA A 735 -42.63 28.20 -57.91
C ALA A 735 -42.94 27.25 -56.74
N ALA A 736 -44.08 26.56 -56.80
CA ALA A 736 -44.52 25.42 -55.96
C ALA A 736 -44.36 25.53 -54.41
N ALA A 737 -45.44 25.92 -53.73
CA ALA A 737 -45.63 25.85 -52.26
C ALA A 737 -47.13 25.51 -51.97
N PRO A 738 -47.55 25.06 -50.75
CA PRO A 738 -47.47 25.87 -49.52
C PRO A 738 -47.09 25.13 -48.22
N GLN A 739 -46.92 25.93 -47.15
CA GLN A 739 -46.66 25.60 -45.73
C GLN A 739 -47.99 25.56 -44.92
N PRO A 740 -48.07 24.98 -43.69
CA PRO A 740 -47.65 25.69 -42.47
C PRO A 740 -47.07 24.86 -41.29
N ASP A 741 -46.01 25.41 -40.69
CA ASP A 741 -45.78 25.72 -39.26
C ASP A 741 -46.36 24.83 -38.13
N SER A 742 -45.49 24.42 -37.21
CA SER A 742 -45.38 25.04 -35.85
C SER A 742 -44.58 24.16 -34.86
N ALA A 743 -44.11 24.75 -33.75
CA ALA A 743 -43.12 24.15 -32.86
C ALA A 743 -43.69 23.59 -31.54
N ALA A 744 -43.01 22.58 -30.98
CA ALA A 744 -43.13 22.18 -29.57
C ALA A 744 -41.80 21.59 -29.05
N ASP A 745 -41.03 22.38 -28.30
CA ASP A 745 -39.83 21.93 -27.59
C ASP A 745 -40.20 21.02 -26.40
N THR A 746 -39.48 19.90 -26.21
CA THR A 746 -39.64 19.03 -25.03
C THR A 746 -38.32 18.44 -24.52
N ASP A 747 -38.02 18.74 -23.25
CA ASP A 747 -36.85 18.28 -22.48
C ASP A 747 -36.55 16.76 -22.62
N PRO A 748 -35.32 16.37 -23.01
CA PRO A 748 -34.95 14.96 -23.19
C PRO A 748 -35.02 14.12 -21.90
N LYS A 749 -34.96 14.71 -20.69
CA LYS A 749 -35.23 13.96 -19.45
C LYS A 749 -36.69 13.50 -19.37
N LYS A 750 -37.62 14.29 -19.88
CA LYS A 750 -39.06 13.98 -19.88
C LYS A 750 -39.35 12.79 -20.81
N ALA A 751 -38.72 12.75 -21.98
CA ALA A 751 -38.75 11.61 -22.89
C ALA A 751 -38.14 10.33 -22.27
N ALA A 752 -36.99 10.42 -21.59
CA ALA A 752 -36.38 9.29 -20.91
C ALA A 752 -37.26 8.70 -19.79
N ILE A 753 -37.93 9.56 -19.00
CA ILE A 753 -38.87 9.13 -17.95
C ILE A 753 -40.13 8.48 -18.56
N ALA A 754 -40.66 9.02 -19.65
CA ALA A 754 -41.78 8.40 -20.37
C ALA A 754 -41.42 7.00 -20.90
N ALA A 755 -40.24 6.82 -21.48
CA ALA A 755 -39.73 5.53 -21.94
C ALA A 755 -39.53 4.53 -20.79
N ALA A 756 -39.07 4.99 -19.61
CA ALA A 756 -38.95 4.14 -18.42
C ALA A 756 -40.32 3.68 -17.89
N ILE A 757 -41.31 4.58 -17.84
CA ILE A 757 -42.68 4.27 -17.42
C ILE A 757 -43.36 3.32 -18.42
N ALA A 758 -43.14 3.50 -19.72
CA ALA A 758 -43.64 2.57 -20.75
C ALA A 758 -43.07 1.16 -20.57
N ARG A 759 -41.75 1.03 -20.34
CA ARG A 759 -41.09 -0.27 -20.06
C ARG A 759 -41.58 -0.89 -18.75
N ALA A 760 -41.84 -0.11 -17.71
CA ALA A 760 -42.41 -0.59 -16.46
C ALA A 760 -43.86 -1.10 -16.64
N LYS A 761 -44.69 -0.41 -17.43
CA LYS A 761 -46.05 -0.89 -17.79
C LYS A 761 -46.00 -2.16 -18.64
N ALA A 762 -45.14 -2.22 -19.65
CA ALA A 762 -44.97 -3.42 -20.48
C ALA A 762 -44.55 -4.65 -19.65
N LYS A 763 -43.57 -4.48 -18.74
CA LYS A 763 -43.12 -5.57 -17.85
C LYS A 763 -44.21 -6.00 -16.85
N LYS A 764 -45.09 -5.09 -16.44
CA LYS A 764 -46.23 -5.42 -15.55
C LYS A 764 -47.40 -6.07 -16.29
N ALA A 765 -47.58 -5.82 -17.59
CA ALA A 765 -48.52 -6.54 -18.44
C ALA A 765 -48.04 -7.97 -18.74
N ALA A 766 -46.76 -8.13 -19.08
CA ALA A 766 -46.13 -9.43 -19.36
C ALA A 766 -45.99 -10.37 -18.13
N GLN A 767 -46.44 -9.95 -16.95
CA GLN A 767 -46.54 -10.79 -15.74
C GLN A 767 -48.01 -11.06 -15.33
N ALA A 768 -48.99 -10.75 -16.20
CA ALA A 768 -50.42 -10.88 -15.91
C ALA A 768 -51.18 -11.80 -16.89
N GLN A 769 -50.48 -12.45 -17.82
CA GLN A 769 -51.05 -13.42 -18.78
C GLN A 769 -50.04 -14.56 -18.96
N GLY A 770 -50.47 -15.80 -18.71
CA GLY A 770 -49.58 -16.97 -18.72
C GLY A 770 -50.10 -18.15 -17.89
N ASP A 771 -51.35 -18.55 -18.12
CA ASP A 771 -51.91 -19.80 -17.58
C ASP A 771 -52.99 -20.34 -18.54
N THR A 772 -53.07 -21.67 -18.71
CA THR A 772 -53.90 -22.44 -19.68
C THR A 772 -53.69 -22.17 -21.19
N ALA A 773 -53.87 -23.13 -22.13
CA ALA A 773 -53.80 -24.62 -22.12
C ALA A 773 -53.94 -25.16 -23.58
N VAL A 774 -53.53 -26.44 -23.84
CA VAL A 774 -54.09 -27.36 -24.89
C VAL A 774 -53.83 -27.00 -26.38
N VAL A 775 -53.56 -27.89 -27.36
CA VAL A 775 -53.11 -29.31 -27.49
C VAL A 775 -52.83 -29.53 -29.02
N GLU A 776 -52.20 -30.54 -29.65
CA GLU A 776 -51.70 -31.91 -29.37
C GLU A 776 -50.18 -31.97 -29.80
N SER A 777 -49.46 -32.93 -30.43
CA SER A 777 -49.52 -34.36 -30.90
C SER A 777 -48.03 -34.86 -31.09
N GLU A 778 -47.61 -36.00 -31.66
CA GLU A 778 -48.25 -37.08 -32.46
C GLU A 778 -47.55 -38.47 -32.30
N GLU A 779 -46.66 -38.90 -33.22
CA GLU A 779 -46.09 -40.27 -33.37
C GLU A 779 -44.56 -40.25 -33.65
N ALA A 780 -43.75 -41.33 -33.46
CA ALA A 780 -43.96 -42.66 -32.85
C ALA A 780 -42.62 -43.34 -32.47
N ALA A 781 -42.67 -44.30 -31.52
CA ALA A 781 -41.79 -45.47 -31.28
C ALA A 781 -40.25 -45.26 -31.10
N VAL A 782 -39.48 -45.95 -30.25
CA VAL A 782 -39.60 -47.17 -29.39
C VAL A 782 -38.57 -47.04 -28.23
N ALA A 783 -38.44 -47.84 -27.16
CA ALA A 783 -39.09 -49.07 -26.65
C ALA A 783 -38.99 -49.12 -25.09
N ALA A 784 -39.36 -50.25 -24.47
CA ALA A 784 -39.25 -50.58 -23.03
C ALA A 784 -39.09 -52.12 -22.88
N PRO A 785 -39.37 -52.84 -21.76
CA PRO A 785 -39.80 -52.49 -20.38
C PRO A 785 -38.58 -52.42 -19.42
N ALA A 786 -38.64 -52.45 -18.07
CA ALA A 786 -39.67 -52.67 -17.04
C ALA A 786 -39.24 -51.90 -15.73
N ALA A 787 -39.89 -51.93 -14.56
CA ALA A 787 -41.07 -52.65 -14.03
C ALA A 787 -41.73 -51.83 -12.88
N ALA A 788 -42.80 -52.35 -12.25
CA ALA A 788 -43.37 -51.86 -10.98
C ALA A 788 -43.97 -53.06 -10.19
N PRO A 789 -44.50 -52.89 -8.95
CA PRO A 789 -45.85 -52.31 -8.78
C PRO A 789 -46.03 -51.36 -7.57
N GLN A 790 -47.17 -50.66 -7.53
CA GLN A 790 -47.71 -49.90 -6.37
C GLN A 790 -48.71 -50.76 -5.55
N PRO A 791 -49.41 -50.24 -4.51
CA PRO A 791 -50.58 -49.36 -4.72
C PRO A 791 -50.82 -48.23 -3.68
N ASP A 792 -51.57 -47.19 -4.09
CA ASP A 792 -52.70 -46.48 -3.44
C ASP A 792 -52.62 -45.99 -1.95
N SER A 793 -53.27 -44.88 -1.53
CA SER A 793 -54.26 -43.98 -2.16
C SER A 793 -54.15 -42.53 -1.61
N ALA A 794 -54.97 -41.60 -2.13
CA ALA A 794 -54.81 -40.15 -1.97
C ALA A 794 -55.50 -39.50 -0.75
N ALA A 795 -54.99 -38.33 -0.34
CA ALA A 795 -55.75 -37.27 0.33
C ALA A 795 -55.13 -35.90 0.03
N ASP A 796 -55.93 -34.96 -0.47
CA ASP A 796 -55.49 -33.61 -0.86
C ASP A 796 -55.31 -32.67 0.34
N ALA A 797 -54.24 -31.86 0.34
CA ALA A 797 -53.96 -30.92 1.43
C ALA A 797 -53.24 -29.64 0.94
N ASP A 798 -53.94 -28.50 1.03
CA ASP A 798 -53.45 -27.17 0.67
C ASP A 798 -52.08 -26.85 1.35
N PRO A 799 -50.97 -26.74 0.58
CA PRO A 799 -49.64 -26.53 1.12
C PRO A 799 -49.49 -25.17 1.82
N LYS A 800 -50.35 -24.20 1.49
CA LYS A 800 -50.36 -22.87 2.10
C LYS A 800 -50.86 -22.92 3.55
N LYS A 801 -51.87 -23.75 3.84
CA LYS A 801 -52.33 -24.03 5.22
C LYS A 801 -51.26 -24.74 6.05
N ALA A 802 -50.59 -25.73 5.49
CA ALA A 802 -49.51 -26.44 6.19
C ALA A 802 -48.34 -25.51 6.57
N ALA A 803 -47.92 -24.64 5.66
CA ALA A 803 -46.87 -23.64 5.92
C ALA A 803 -47.26 -22.65 7.03
N ILE A 804 -48.52 -22.17 7.05
CA ILE A 804 -49.02 -21.25 8.08
C ILE A 804 -49.09 -21.94 9.45
N ALA A 805 -49.54 -23.21 9.51
CA ALA A 805 -49.55 -23.99 10.75
C ALA A 805 -48.14 -24.17 11.32
N ALA A 806 -47.15 -24.51 10.48
CA ALA A 806 -45.75 -24.63 10.87
C ALA A 806 -45.15 -23.30 11.36
N ALA A 807 -45.50 -22.17 10.72
CA ALA A 807 -45.08 -20.84 11.16
C ALA A 807 -45.66 -20.47 12.54
N ILE A 808 -46.94 -20.75 12.78
CA ILE A 808 -47.61 -20.50 14.08
C ILE A 808 -47.02 -21.39 15.18
N ALA A 809 -46.71 -22.65 14.87
CA ALA A 809 -46.04 -23.56 15.82
C ALA A 809 -44.64 -23.03 16.21
N ARG A 810 -43.82 -22.61 15.23
CA ARG A 810 -42.51 -22.00 15.48
C ARG A 810 -42.60 -20.68 16.27
N ALA A 811 -43.62 -19.87 16.00
CA ALA A 811 -43.87 -18.63 16.77
C ALA A 811 -44.27 -18.92 18.23
N LYS A 812 -45.13 -19.93 18.48
CA LYS A 812 -45.47 -20.38 19.85
C LYS A 812 -44.24 -20.93 20.58
N ALA A 813 -43.45 -21.79 19.95
CA ALA A 813 -42.23 -22.34 20.54
C ALA A 813 -41.22 -21.23 20.92
N LYS A 814 -40.99 -20.26 20.03
CA LYS A 814 -40.11 -19.12 20.31
C LYS A 814 -40.62 -18.24 21.47
N LYS A 815 -41.94 -18.06 21.58
CA LYS A 815 -42.57 -17.30 22.69
C LYS A 815 -42.55 -18.07 24.02
N ALA A 816 -42.57 -19.40 24.00
CA ALA A 816 -42.40 -20.24 25.19
C ALA A 816 -40.94 -20.21 25.69
N ALA A 817 -39.96 -20.35 24.79
CA ALA A 817 -38.54 -20.28 25.14
C ALA A 817 -38.14 -18.93 25.77
N GLN A 818 -38.73 -17.82 25.29
CA GLN A 818 -38.51 -16.49 25.88
C GLN A 818 -39.22 -16.27 27.24
N ALA A 819 -40.10 -17.18 27.66
CA ALA A 819 -40.81 -17.09 28.95
C ALA A 819 -40.13 -17.86 30.09
N GLN A 820 -39.10 -18.69 29.80
CA GLN A 820 -38.41 -19.53 30.80
C GLN A 820 -37.01 -19.00 31.20
N GLY A 821 -36.56 -17.89 30.60
CA GLY A 821 -35.21 -17.35 30.81
C GLY A 821 -35.00 -16.46 32.04
N ASN A 822 -35.81 -16.57 33.10
CA ASN A 822 -35.68 -15.72 34.28
C ASN A 822 -36.37 -16.29 35.55
N ILE A 823 -35.65 -16.99 36.43
CA ILE A 823 -35.91 -17.18 37.88
C ILE A 823 -34.81 -18.06 38.53
N ALA A 824 -34.61 -17.90 39.84
CA ALA A 824 -33.87 -18.74 40.79
C ALA A 824 -32.32 -18.81 40.73
N VAL A 825 -31.74 -18.35 41.85
CA VAL A 825 -30.47 -18.80 42.46
C VAL A 825 -30.85 -19.43 43.82
N VAL A 826 -29.91 -20.12 44.48
CA VAL A 826 -29.92 -20.56 45.91
C VAL A 826 -30.40 -22.00 46.17
N GLU A 827 -29.48 -22.79 46.78
CA GLU A 827 -29.65 -24.03 47.58
C GLU A 827 -30.34 -25.28 46.95
N GLY A 828 -30.03 -26.52 47.36
CA GLY A 828 -28.95 -27.02 48.22
C GLY A 828 -29.13 -28.48 48.70
N LYS A 829 -28.01 -29.17 49.01
CA LYS A 829 -27.86 -30.44 49.77
C LYS A 829 -28.42 -31.78 49.21
N GLU A 830 -27.54 -32.81 49.27
CA GLU A 830 -27.78 -34.23 49.68
C GLU A 830 -28.80 -35.13 48.92
N ALA A 831 -28.63 -36.46 48.77
CA ALA A 831 -27.56 -37.40 49.17
C ALA A 831 -27.62 -38.75 48.41
N VAL A 832 -26.49 -39.50 48.43
CA VAL A 832 -26.34 -40.99 48.42
C VAL A 832 -27.12 -41.87 47.42
N ALA A 833 -26.40 -42.60 46.54
CA ALA A 833 -26.55 -44.06 46.32
C ALA A 833 -25.43 -44.70 45.42
N LYS A 834 -24.87 -45.83 45.90
CA LYS A 834 -24.15 -46.94 45.21
C LYS A 834 -24.58 -48.24 45.95
N PRO A 835 -24.21 -49.52 45.62
CA PRO A 835 -23.23 -50.09 44.66
C PRO A 835 -23.78 -50.17 43.21
N ALA A 836 -23.42 -51.03 42.23
CA ALA A 836 -22.57 -52.25 42.14
C ALA A 836 -21.90 -52.38 40.73
N GLU A 837 -21.04 -53.35 40.34
CA GLU A 837 -20.63 -54.71 40.83
C GLU A 837 -21.59 -55.87 40.46
N VAL A 838 -21.18 -57.07 39.99
CA VAL A 838 -19.85 -57.76 39.96
C VAL A 838 -19.62 -58.66 38.70
N HIS A 839 -18.35 -59.10 38.50
CA HIS A 839 -17.83 -60.36 37.89
C HIS A 839 -18.10 -60.75 36.41
N ASP A 840 -17.22 -61.46 35.68
CA ASP A 840 -15.74 -61.73 35.71
C ASP A 840 -15.35 -62.15 34.25
N GLU A 841 -14.36 -62.96 33.80
CA GLU A 841 -13.31 -63.93 34.22
C GLU A 841 -12.25 -63.97 33.06
N GLU A 842 -10.99 -64.43 33.13
CA GLU A 842 -9.95 -64.61 34.18
C GLU A 842 -8.59 -64.89 33.46
N ALA A 843 -7.46 -64.74 34.14
CA ALA A 843 -6.15 -65.40 33.91
C ALA A 843 -5.28 -64.96 32.68
N ALA A 844 -3.94 -65.00 32.71
CA ALA A 844 -3.02 -65.45 33.76
C ALA A 844 -1.61 -64.78 33.70
N ALA A 845 -0.95 -64.77 34.87
CA ALA A 845 0.49 -64.91 35.12
C ALA A 845 1.53 -63.84 34.67
N GLN A 846 2.46 -63.56 35.60
CA GLN A 846 3.72 -62.82 35.43
C GLN A 846 4.91 -63.83 35.38
N PRO A 847 6.20 -63.39 35.35
CA PRO A 847 6.87 -62.96 36.59
C PRO A 847 7.79 -61.72 36.47
N GLU A 848 8.23 -61.22 37.62
CA GLU A 848 9.08 -60.02 37.79
C GLU A 848 10.59 -60.28 37.60
N VAL A 849 11.37 -59.19 37.45
CA VAL A 849 12.71 -59.08 38.05
C VAL A 849 12.85 -57.70 38.71
N THR A 850 13.16 -57.69 40.01
CA THR A 850 13.35 -56.48 40.85
C THR A 850 14.79 -55.94 40.81
N THR A 851 14.98 -54.64 41.11
CA THR A 851 16.11 -54.21 41.98
C THR A 851 15.87 -52.85 42.66
N VAL A 852 15.73 -52.90 44.00
CA VAL A 852 16.23 -51.96 45.04
C VAL A 852 15.83 -50.46 45.00
N ALA A 853 15.58 -49.88 46.18
CA ALA A 853 15.16 -48.48 46.36
C ALA A 853 15.72 -47.82 47.64
N ALA A 854 15.66 -46.47 47.66
CA ALA A 854 15.61 -45.60 48.86
C ALA A 854 16.89 -45.58 49.76
N PRO A 855 16.94 -44.73 50.83
CA PRO A 855 16.07 -43.62 51.21
C PRO A 855 16.79 -42.26 51.40
N ALA A 856 16.00 -41.20 51.59
CA ALA A 856 16.42 -39.97 52.29
C ALA A 856 15.37 -39.68 53.39
N ALA A 857 15.79 -39.17 54.55
CA ALA A 857 14.96 -39.15 55.76
C ALA A 857 14.87 -37.79 56.45
N ASP A 858 13.67 -37.55 56.98
CA ASP A 858 13.27 -36.62 58.05
C ASP A 858 13.39 -35.09 57.87
N ALA A 859 12.58 -34.38 58.66
CA ALA A 859 12.40 -32.93 58.64
C ALA A 859 13.07 -32.24 59.87
N PRO A 860 13.07 -30.90 59.93
CA PRO A 860 12.04 -30.26 60.76
C PRO A 860 11.50 -28.91 60.23
N GLN A 861 10.31 -28.53 60.70
CA GLN A 861 9.84 -27.14 60.67
C GLN A 861 10.49 -26.30 61.79
N PRO A 862 10.58 -24.97 61.62
CA PRO A 862 9.80 -24.12 62.52
C PRO A 862 9.02 -22.99 61.79
N ALA A 863 8.28 -22.20 62.58
CA ALA A 863 7.10 -21.44 62.13
C ALA A 863 7.30 -19.94 61.79
N ALA A 864 6.26 -19.41 61.15
CA ALA A 864 5.72 -18.03 61.24
C ALA A 864 6.40 -16.85 60.51
N ASP A 865 5.53 -16.05 59.88
CA ASP A 865 5.63 -14.64 59.44
C ASP A 865 6.98 -14.10 58.91
N ALA A 866 7.13 -14.16 57.58
CA ALA A 866 8.10 -13.37 56.83
C ALA A 866 7.45 -12.68 55.62
N ASP A 867 7.58 -11.35 55.53
CA ASP A 867 7.14 -10.53 54.40
C ASP A 867 7.76 -11.06 53.07
N PRO A 868 6.94 -11.45 52.07
CA PRO A 868 7.44 -12.01 50.80
C PRO A 868 8.35 -11.05 50.03
N LYS A 869 8.19 -9.73 50.23
CA LYS A 869 9.05 -8.70 49.64
C LYS A 869 10.47 -8.73 50.23
N LYS A 870 10.57 -9.05 51.52
CA LYS A 870 11.85 -9.20 52.25
C LYS A 870 12.58 -10.48 51.83
N ALA A 871 11.85 -11.57 51.62
CA ALA A 871 12.38 -12.81 51.05
C ALA A 871 12.92 -12.62 49.60
N ALA A 872 12.18 -11.91 48.75
CA ALA A 872 12.62 -11.60 47.39
C ALA A 872 13.92 -10.76 47.35
N ILE A 873 14.05 -9.78 48.25
CA ILE A 873 15.29 -8.97 48.39
C ILE A 873 16.45 -9.83 48.87
N ALA A 874 16.25 -10.71 49.86
CA ALA A 874 17.29 -11.63 50.33
C ALA A 874 17.78 -12.57 49.21
N ALA A 875 16.86 -13.12 48.40
CA ALA A 875 17.21 -13.95 47.25
C ALA A 875 17.98 -13.17 46.16
N ALA A 876 17.65 -11.90 45.92
CA ALA A 876 18.38 -11.05 44.99
C ALA A 876 19.81 -10.75 45.48
N VAL A 877 19.97 -10.42 46.77
CA VAL A 877 21.29 -10.18 47.40
C VAL A 877 22.14 -11.45 47.39
N ALA A 878 21.56 -12.62 47.67
CA ALA A 878 22.27 -13.90 47.58
C ALA A 878 22.78 -14.18 46.16
N ARG A 879 21.95 -13.95 45.13
CA ARG A 879 22.35 -14.10 43.71
C ARG A 879 23.44 -13.11 43.30
N ALA A 880 23.40 -11.87 43.79
CA ALA A 880 24.45 -10.88 43.57
C ALA A 880 25.78 -11.30 44.23
N LYS A 881 25.74 -11.76 45.49
CA LYS A 881 26.92 -12.24 46.22
C LYS A 881 27.54 -13.48 45.59
N ALA A 882 26.73 -14.43 45.12
CA ALA A 882 27.20 -15.60 44.39
C ALA A 882 27.89 -15.24 43.06
N ARG A 883 27.32 -14.29 42.30
CA ARG A 883 27.97 -13.77 41.08
C ARG A 883 29.30 -13.07 41.36
N LYS A 884 29.40 -12.31 42.46
CA LYS A 884 30.66 -11.68 42.87
C LYS A 884 31.72 -12.72 43.22
N LEU A 885 31.38 -13.71 44.05
CA LEU A 885 32.31 -14.80 44.41
C LEU A 885 32.76 -15.64 43.21
N ALA A 886 31.88 -15.87 42.23
CA ALA A 886 32.24 -16.54 40.98
C ALA A 886 33.24 -15.72 40.13
N ALA A 887 33.11 -14.40 40.09
CA ALA A 887 34.06 -13.52 39.42
C ALA A 887 35.40 -13.43 40.16
N GLU A 888 35.38 -13.41 41.49
CA GLU A 888 36.59 -13.42 42.34
C GLU A 888 37.35 -14.75 42.22
N ALA A 889 36.65 -15.89 42.11
CA ALA A 889 37.25 -17.19 41.84
C ALA A 889 37.85 -17.28 40.43
N ALA A 890 37.17 -16.75 39.41
CA ALA A 890 37.69 -16.71 38.04
C ALA A 890 38.98 -15.87 37.92
N ALA A 891 39.10 -14.79 38.71
CA ALA A 891 40.30 -13.95 38.75
C ALA A 891 41.53 -14.62 39.40
N GLN A 892 41.36 -15.72 40.13
CA GLN A 892 42.46 -16.43 40.80
C GLN A 892 42.97 -17.66 40.03
N ALA A 893 42.38 -17.97 38.86
CA ALA A 893 42.61 -19.20 38.10
C ALA A 893 43.50 -19.02 36.84
N SER A 894 44.47 -18.10 36.87
CA SER A 894 45.41 -17.86 35.75
C SER A 894 46.83 -18.35 36.09
N PRO A 895 47.36 -19.38 35.40
CA PRO A 895 48.68 -19.95 35.69
C PRO A 895 49.83 -19.11 35.13
N SER A 896 50.98 -19.14 35.81
CA SER A 896 52.22 -18.51 35.35
C SER A 896 52.93 -19.36 34.28
N PRO A 897 53.54 -18.76 33.23
CA PRO A 897 54.23 -19.51 32.19
C PRO A 897 55.62 -20.01 32.65
N SER A 898 55.89 -21.30 32.46
CA SER A 898 57.20 -21.93 32.69
C SER A 898 58.09 -21.89 31.43
N THR A 899 59.41 -21.72 31.61
CA THR A 899 60.39 -21.64 30.52
C THR A 899 61.21 -22.92 30.36
N ASP A 900 61.14 -23.56 29.19
CA ASP A 900 62.21 -24.27 28.47
C ASP A 900 61.73 -24.47 27.01
N LYS A 901 62.48 -24.28 25.92
CA LYS A 901 63.83 -24.73 25.52
C LYS A 901 63.98 -26.25 25.39
N SER A 902 63.85 -26.77 24.17
CA SER A 902 65.01 -27.03 23.30
C SER A 902 64.62 -27.79 22.02
N HIS A 903 65.40 -27.55 20.96
CA HIS A 903 65.38 -28.17 19.62
C HIS A 903 64.12 -28.00 18.76
#